data_AF-A0A5C1A7Q9-F1
#
_entry.id   AF-A0A5C1A7Q9-F1
#
_cell.length_a   1.000
_cell.length_b   1.000
_cell.length_c   1.000
_cell.angle_alpha   90.00
_cell.angle_beta   90.00
_cell.angle_gamma   90.00
#
_symmetry.space_group_name_H-M   'P 1'
#
loop_
_entity.id
_entity.type
_entity.pdbx_description
1 polymer ?
#
loop_
_entity_poly.entity_id
_entity_poly.type
_entity_poly.pdbx_seq_one_letter_code
_entity_poly.pdbx_strand_id
1 'polypeptide(L)'
;MRWAAKTRHHPTKYTAGQPMPVDTLDAPKLDAKIANPLDQIRGTIRQYMLADAAVTLAIVVVLWFWIGLALDFGLFKVAGFDWVVDAPRGFRLLAQVALVFGPLAVLVIRREVVKQVLGRVSQPWVRRHLLELPLLFHVLLAAVFAPIFLVILLVRYTFWLRTTEENRELALVLEKRFPDVLGDRLITAVELADVEKQHAFGYSADMIRQTIEEARERVGQVPVASVFNWDRIRRKCIVLGVVALGALGLAYAAYAAFGGGPASKFTGEFGDVASIWFERNVTFRNTPWPRKAHIELVGFPDQELRIGKDAASPKVKSRAFKWVVADRTRLHGWRPLMWSDFGDKLPGLAAYASAVVAGGEGKHLPTDARGWDVDRIEAEGADCAGVPELMGKLAALASDSRMTRTVRRLDIPDAMTLSYGGAKTRGRINLNREAGNIFSGEVSGLKESIRFTVKGADFTTTARAITLVPPPMFAKLTRTEYQPAYLYHAPPVREGGKQDFAELKGLRQVLGEKDLSLTGDRSSFSIIQGTEFVLRGVADKPLKHAIVTPKIGKLPGQKTGDTQPITVPTDNDERTQFSLAFRGADRPTANMEFDLTLVDEDDVATTRAVLVQVAEDQVPQVELVVDVLRKQGNSFLVTPIARVPFLTESKVKDDAGLSKVVFAYTYQQVDAAVTVEAKLPLVAGVFAGAPLMPTIAAPIRTVIAAQYVQDASDANVGKTTAGEFPLPRFTEEFAKRRFDTLAVLNQKLTVPQPPDDPQTVRELRFQNQDEDVFNLKAAIPALLEKDASKIQARYRIEMNLLATDTNYETGPKVGQSVEPIRLLVISEAELLVEIAKDEEVQIARLDDVLKKLREAQTKLSQTAVRLRDLAPPPDILVSAGVRAQDLGQDISKARELTTAIQMEYRRLEKEARFNGIDQTQKRIENEILRDLNQILETAFPLTEETHKNFLTALLENRRPEESLIGKDQSDLQSLISQVQALRDKLGEAISLSKIRGELERLVTQQQQSGKILENIQKNVLERLRMPVIATIPTVELAQGEKKTVKNPLNWLAFDGNVYKVKFEAPAGGEVKVPAEVTVADDKDVVEYELTAGNKSGEYTIKLVPSVGNPIEVRVKVK
;
A
#
# COMPACT_ATOMS: atom_id res chain seq x y z
N MET A 1 -44.32 -7.27 -69.56
CA MET A 1 -45.79 -7.46 -69.64
C MET A 1 -46.43 -6.14 -70.05
N ARG A 2 -47.48 -6.14 -70.92
CA ARG A 2 -48.42 -5.02 -71.25
C ARG A 2 -47.74 -3.71 -71.72
N TRP A 3 -47.69 -3.30 -72.99
CA TRP A 3 -48.67 -3.20 -74.10
C TRP A 3 -49.70 -2.05 -74.00
N ALA A 4 -50.01 -1.48 -75.18
CA ALA A 4 -50.90 -0.35 -75.51
C ALA A 4 -50.38 1.10 -75.27
N ALA A 5 -50.77 2.12 -76.06
CA ALA A 5 -50.89 2.30 -77.53
C ALA A 5 -51.56 3.65 -77.86
N LYS A 6 -51.06 4.41 -78.84
CA LYS A 6 -51.92 5.07 -79.85
C LYS A 6 -51.15 5.59 -81.08
N THR A 7 -51.39 4.94 -82.21
CA THR A 7 -51.02 5.37 -83.58
C THR A 7 -52.26 5.81 -84.35
N ARG A 8 -52.11 6.70 -85.34
CA ARG A 8 -52.86 6.84 -86.63
C ARG A 8 -52.50 8.19 -87.30
N HIS A 9 -52.37 8.35 -88.62
CA HIS A 9 -52.10 7.40 -89.72
C HIS A 9 -51.65 8.17 -91.00
N HIS A 10 -51.09 7.42 -91.97
CA HIS A 10 -50.73 7.74 -93.37
C HIS A 10 -51.95 8.15 -94.26
N PRO A 11 -51.87 8.44 -95.60
CA PRO A 11 -50.90 8.05 -96.66
C PRO A 11 -50.49 9.20 -97.64
N THR A 12 -49.84 9.04 -98.82
CA THR A 12 -49.57 7.87 -99.70
C THR A 12 -48.23 7.98 -100.49
N LYS A 13 -47.91 6.88 -101.21
CA LYS A 13 -46.82 6.60 -102.18
C LYS A 13 -46.94 7.32 -103.53
N TYR A 14 -45.83 7.44 -104.27
CA TYR A 14 -45.69 6.95 -105.66
C TYR A 14 -44.24 6.51 -105.93
N THR A 15 -44.03 5.63 -106.93
CA THR A 15 -42.80 4.86 -107.17
C THR A 15 -42.18 5.08 -108.55
N ALA A 16 -40.84 5.01 -108.59
CA ALA A 16 -39.97 4.62 -109.70
C ALA A 16 -39.93 5.48 -110.99
N GLY A 17 -38.72 5.97 -111.29
CA GLY A 17 -38.29 6.54 -112.58
C GLY A 17 -36.75 6.54 -112.64
N GLN A 18 -36.16 6.29 -113.81
CA GLN A 18 -34.71 6.06 -114.00
C GLN A 18 -33.83 7.32 -113.78
N PRO A 19 -32.53 7.17 -113.49
CA PRO A 19 -31.59 8.29 -113.44
C PRO A 19 -31.22 8.78 -114.85
N MET A 20 -31.21 10.10 -115.04
CA MET A 20 -30.58 10.79 -116.18
C MET A 20 -29.42 11.64 -115.64
N PRO A 21 -28.23 11.64 -116.28
CA PRO A 21 -27.11 12.48 -115.87
C PRO A 21 -27.33 13.92 -116.38
N VAL A 22 -26.96 14.91 -115.56
CA VAL A 22 -26.80 16.30 -115.98
C VAL A 22 -25.51 16.82 -115.34
N ASP A 23 -24.70 17.51 -116.16
CA ASP A 23 -23.35 17.94 -115.83
C ASP A 23 -23.26 18.92 -114.65
N THR A 24 -22.07 18.98 -114.06
CA THR A 24 -21.69 19.98 -113.07
C THR A 24 -21.61 21.37 -113.70
N LEU A 25 -22.68 22.14 -113.62
CA LEU A 25 -22.66 23.58 -113.89
C LEU A 25 -22.14 24.34 -112.67
N ASP A 26 -21.11 25.17 -112.88
CA ASP A 26 -20.55 26.07 -111.88
C ASP A 26 -21.61 27.03 -111.31
N ALA A 27 -21.57 27.28 -110.00
CA ALA A 27 -22.40 28.31 -109.38
C ALA A 27 -21.98 29.71 -109.87
N PRO A 28 -22.92 30.61 -110.24
CA PRO A 28 -22.60 31.93 -110.75
C PRO A 28 -21.86 32.77 -109.70
N LYS A 29 -20.68 33.28 -110.06
CA LYS A 29 -19.84 34.12 -109.20
C LYS A 29 -20.21 35.61 -109.35
N LEU A 30 -20.33 36.30 -108.23
CA LEU A 30 -20.47 37.76 -108.16
C LEU A 30 -19.30 38.46 -108.90
N ASP A 31 -19.53 39.62 -109.54
CA ASP A 31 -18.46 40.38 -110.23
C ASP A 31 -17.30 40.67 -109.24
N ALA A 32 -16.08 40.30 -109.65
CA ALA A 32 -14.86 40.48 -108.87
C ALA A 32 -14.63 41.93 -108.42
N LYS A 33 -15.10 42.93 -109.18
CA LYS A 33 -15.01 44.35 -108.78
C LYS A 33 -15.97 44.73 -107.64
N ILE A 34 -17.05 43.99 -107.42
CA ILE A 34 -17.99 44.18 -106.29
C ILE A 34 -17.58 43.29 -105.10
N ALA A 35 -17.09 42.08 -105.36
CA ALA A 35 -16.62 41.16 -104.31
C ALA A 35 -15.37 41.65 -103.58
N ASN A 36 -14.36 42.17 -104.30
CA ASN A 36 -13.07 42.55 -103.72
C ASN A 36 -13.16 43.65 -102.63
N PRO A 37 -13.93 44.75 -102.80
CA PRO A 37 -14.19 45.70 -101.73
C PRO A 37 -14.85 45.08 -100.49
N LEU A 38 -15.86 44.23 -100.67
CA LEU A 38 -16.56 43.55 -99.57
C LEU A 38 -15.62 42.62 -98.77
N ASP A 39 -14.74 41.89 -99.46
CA ASP A 39 -13.69 41.07 -98.82
C ASP A 39 -12.62 41.92 -98.12
N GLN A 40 -12.28 43.10 -98.64
CA GLN A 40 -11.37 44.04 -97.98
C GLN A 40 -11.99 44.57 -96.66
N ILE A 41 -13.30 44.82 -96.63
CA ILE A 41 -14.01 45.18 -95.38
C ILE A 41 -13.96 43.99 -94.40
N ARG A 42 -14.28 42.78 -94.87
CA ARG A 42 -14.29 41.54 -94.08
C ARG A 42 -12.91 41.28 -93.43
N GLY A 43 -11.82 41.54 -94.14
CA GLY A 43 -10.46 41.51 -93.58
C GLY A 43 -10.20 42.60 -92.53
N THR A 44 -10.62 43.84 -92.80
CA THR A 44 -10.42 44.99 -91.91
C THR A 44 -11.23 44.86 -90.61
N ILE A 45 -12.47 44.34 -90.67
CA ILE A 45 -13.31 44.00 -89.50
C ILE A 45 -12.56 43.03 -88.60
N ARG A 46 -12.03 41.93 -89.17
CA ARG A 46 -11.30 40.90 -88.42
C ARG A 46 -10.07 41.49 -87.73
N GLN A 47 -9.29 42.33 -88.41
CA GLN A 47 -8.12 42.99 -87.83
C GLN A 47 -8.49 43.97 -86.69
N TYR A 48 -9.50 44.82 -86.91
CA TYR A 48 -9.98 45.78 -85.90
C TYR A 48 -10.52 45.07 -84.65
N MET A 49 -11.34 44.02 -84.82
CA MET A 49 -11.84 43.22 -83.69
C MET A 49 -10.73 42.48 -82.95
N LEU A 50 -9.73 41.94 -83.67
CA LEU A 50 -8.59 41.25 -83.07
C LEU A 50 -7.71 42.22 -82.27
N ALA A 51 -7.46 43.43 -82.78
CA ALA A 51 -6.74 44.48 -82.06
C ALA A 51 -7.51 44.96 -80.81
N ASP A 52 -8.82 45.22 -80.92
CA ASP A 52 -9.63 45.64 -79.77
C ASP A 52 -9.69 44.54 -78.68
N ALA A 53 -9.78 43.26 -79.09
CA ALA A 53 -9.74 42.12 -78.18
C ALA A 53 -8.36 41.95 -77.52
N ALA A 54 -7.27 42.03 -78.29
CA ALA A 54 -5.90 41.87 -77.79
C ALA A 54 -5.54 42.94 -76.74
N VAL A 55 -5.85 44.22 -77.01
CA VAL A 55 -5.58 45.31 -76.06
C VAL A 55 -6.47 45.17 -74.81
N THR A 56 -7.73 44.74 -74.96
CA THR A 56 -8.61 44.49 -73.80
C THR A 56 -8.09 43.34 -72.94
N LEU A 57 -7.61 42.26 -73.55
CA LEU A 57 -7.00 41.12 -72.86
C LEU A 57 -5.73 41.56 -72.11
N ALA A 58 -4.87 42.35 -72.75
CA ALA A 58 -3.65 42.87 -72.12
C ALA A 58 -3.95 43.72 -70.87
N ILE A 59 -4.98 44.59 -70.90
CA ILE A 59 -5.41 45.36 -69.72
C ILE A 59 -5.83 44.43 -68.58
N VAL A 60 -6.59 43.38 -68.87
CA VAL A 60 -7.04 42.42 -67.85
C VAL A 60 -5.86 41.62 -67.27
N VAL A 61 -4.91 41.20 -68.08
CA VAL A 61 -3.69 40.50 -67.62
C VAL A 61 -2.83 41.39 -66.72
N VAL A 62 -2.63 42.66 -67.09
CA VAL A 62 -1.87 43.64 -66.28
C VAL A 62 -2.59 43.92 -64.95
N LEU A 63 -3.90 44.14 -64.96
CA LEU A 63 -4.68 44.34 -63.73
C LEU A 63 -4.67 43.09 -62.84
N TRP A 64 -4.79 41.91 -63.42
CA TRP A 64 -4.71 40.63 -62.70
C TRP A 64 -3.36 40.45 -61.98
N PHE A 65 -2.25 40.73 -62.68
CA PHE A 65 -0.92 40.70 -62.08
C PHE A 65 -0.83 41.66 -60.88
N TRP A 66 -1.18 42.94 -61.05
CA TRP A 66 -1.03 43.93 -59.97
C TRP A 66 -1.95 43.68 -58.77
N ILE A 67 -3.22 43.31 -59.01
CA ILE A 67 -4.17 42.98 -57.94
C ILE A 67 -3.73 41.70 -57.22
N GLY A 68 -3.31 40.68 -57.97
CA GLY A 68 -2.79 39.44 -57.39
C GLY A 68 -1.51 39.66 -56.57
N LEU A 69 -0.61 40.53 -57.03
CA LEU A 69 0.62 40.87 -56.32
C LEU A 69 0.32 41.61 -55.02
N ALA A 70 -0.61 42.58 -55.05
CA ALA A 70 -1.04 43.31 -53.86
C ALA A 70 -1.72 42.39 -52.83
N LEU A 71 -2.54 41.43 -53.26
CA LEU A 71 -3.24 40.51 -52.37
C LEU A 71 -2.33 39.40 -51.79
N ASP A 72 -1.35 38.90 -52.54
CA ASP A 72 -0.43 37.85 -52.07
C ASP A 72 0.76 38.47 -51.29
N PHE A 73 1.57 39.29 -51.96
CA PHE A 73 2.79 39.87 -51.38
C PHE A 73 2.50 41.01 -50.41
N GLY A 74 1.48 41.84 -50.67
CA GLY A 74 1.09 42.92 -49.76
C GLY A 74 0.56 42.39 -48.43
N LEU A 75 -0.26 41.34 -48.46
CA LEU A 75 -0.73 40.65 -47.25
C LEU A 75 0.43 40.01 -46.48
N PHE A 76 1.37 39.38 -47.18
CA PHE A 76 2.60 38.87 -46.57
C PHE A 76 3.43 39.98 -45.90
N LYS A 77 3.66 41.12 -46.56
CA LYS A 77 4.47 42.22 -46.01
C LYS A 77 3.81 42.94 -44.84
N VAL A 78 2.48 43.04 -44.81
CA VAL A 78 1.74 43.73 -43.72
C VAL A 78 1.47 42.81 -42.53
N ALA A 79 1.04 41.56 -42.77
CA ALA A 79 0.61 40.65 -41.71
C ALA A 79 1.62 39.54 -41.36
N GLY A 80 2.65 39.33 -42.18
CA GLY A 80 3.53 38.16 -42.09
C GLY A 80 2.83 36.85 -42.43
N PHE A 81 1.69 36.90 -43.11
CA PHE A 81 0.88 35.72 -43.46
C PHE A 81 1.20 35.25 -44.88
N ASP A 82 1.59 33.98 -45.03
CA ASP A 82 1.82 33.33 -46.32
C ASP A 82 0.84 32.16 -46.50
N TRP A 83 -0.12 32.28 -47.41
CA TRP A 83 -1.11 31.22 -47.66
C TRP A 83 -0.54 29.88 -48.19
N VAL A 84 0.75 29.81 -48.56
CA VAL A 84 1.42 28.55 -48.93
C VAL A 84 1.79 27.73 -47.69
N VAL A 85 2.09 28.41 -46.57
CA VAL A 85 2.58 27.83 -45.32
C VAL A 85 1.49 27.85 -44.24
N ASP A 86 0.81 28.99 -44.10
CA ASP A 86 -0.03 29.34 -42.96
C ASP A 86 -1.52 29.05 -43.19
N ALA A 87 -1.96 28.82 -44.44
CA ALA A 87 -3.37 28.59 -44.78
C ALA A 87 -3.70 27.11 -45.07
N PRO A 88 -4.94 26.65 -44.77
CA PRO A 88 -5.41 25.33 -45.18
C PRO A 88 -5.35 25.15 -46.71
N ARG A 89 -4.96 23.95 -47.16
CA ARG A 89 -4.81 23.62 -48.60
C ARG A 89 -6.06 23.94 -49.43
N GLY A 90 -7.25 23.73 -48.86
CA GLY A 90 -8.53 24.06 -49.50
C GLY A 90 -8.77 25.57 -49.69
N PHE A 91 -8.42 26.38 -48.69
CA PHE A 91 -8.49 27.85 -48.80
C PHE A 91 -7.54 28.37 -49.87
N ARG A 92 -6.32 27.83 -49.94
CA ARG A 92 -5.36 28.18 -50.99
C ARG A 92 -5.87 27.80 -52.38
N LEU A 93 -6.41 26.60 -52.57
CA LEU A 93 -6.97 26.18 -53.86
C LEU A 93 -8.15 27.07 -54.28
N LEU A 94 -9.03 27.43 -53.34
CA LEU A 94 -10.08 28.42 -53.55
C LEU A 94 -9.54 29.79 -53.95
N ALA A 95 -8.54 30.31 -53.23
CA ALA A 95 -7.92 31.61 -53.51
C ALA A 95 -7.23 31.63 -54.88
N GLN A 96 -6.51 30.56 -55.24
CA GLN A 96 -5.87 30.41 -56.56
C GLN A 96 -6.91 30.29 -57.68
N VAL A 97 -7.99 29.51 -57.49
CA VAL A 97 -9.10 29.43 -58.46
C VAL A 97 -9.79 30.78 -58.62
N ALA A 98 -10.09 31.49 -57.52
CA ALA A 98 -10.69 32.82 -57.56
C ALA A 98 -9.76 33.85 -58.23
N LEU A 99 -8.45 33.78 -57.97
CA LEU A 99 -7.46 34.69 -58.56
C LEU A 99 -7.28 34.43 -60.07
N VAL A 100 -7.23 33.18 -60.51
CA VAL A 100 -7.02 32.82 -61.93
C VAL A 100 -8.30 32.96 -62.76
N PHE A 101 -9.45 32.51 -62.25
CA PHE A 101 -10.71 32.51 -62.99
C PHE A 101 -11.60 33.75 -62.72
N GLY A 102 -11.32 34.54 -61.68
CA GLY A 102 -12.06 35.77 -61.37
C GLY A 102 -12.00 36.85 -62.48
N PRO A 103 -10.81 37.22 -62.99
CA PRO A 103 -10.70 38.15 -64.13
C PRO A 103 -11.41 37.63 -65.39
N LEU A 104 -11.42 36.30 -65.54
CA LEU A 104 -12.08 35.56 -66.61
C LEU A 104 -13.61 35.71 -66.53
N ALA A 105 -14.17 35.53 -65.34
CA ALA A 105 -15.59 35.72 -65.07
C ALA A 105 -16.03 37.17 -65.35
N VAL A 106 -15.23 38.16 -64.94
CA VAL A 106 -15.49 39.59 -65.24
C VAL A 106 -15.54 39.86 -66.76
N LEU A 107 -14.73 39.16 -67.57
CA LEU A 107 -14.73 39.30 -69.03
C LEU A 107 -15.90 38.57 -69.72
N VAL A 108 -16.51 37.59 -69.06
CA VAL A 108 -17.70 36.85 -69.53
C VAL A 108 -19.01 37.50 -69.11
N ILE A 109 -19.07 38.12 -67.93
CA ILE A 109 -20.30 38.73 -67.37
C ILE A 109 -20.61 40.07 -68.06
N ARG A 110 -21.26 39.99 -69.23
CA ARG A 110 -21.96 41.12 -69.84
C ARG A 110 -23.27 41.38 -69.08
N ARG A 111 -23.67 42.66 -68.99
CA ARG A 111 -24.71 43.24 -68.10
C ARG A 111 -26.08 42.54 -68.06
N GLU A 112 -26.42 41.74 -69.07
CA GLU A 112 -27.71 41.04 -69.18
C GLU A 112 -27.74 39.66 -68.49
N VAL A 113 -26.61 38.96 -68.38
CA VAL A 113 -26.56 37.67 -67.66
C VAL A 113 -26.71 37.89 -66.15
N VAL A 114 -26.07 38.93 -65.62
CA VAL A 114 -26.18 39.32 -64.20
C VAL A 114 -27.62 39.74 -63.82
N LYS A 115 -28.41 40.31 -64.74
CA LYS A 115 -29.86 40.52 -64.51
C LYS A 115 -30.65 39.21 -64.40
N GLN A 116 -30.39 38.23 -65.27
CA GLN A 116 -31.12 36.95 -65.25
C GLN A 116 -30.74 36.07 -64.04
N VAL A 117 -29.50 36.15 -63.56
CA VAL A 117 -29.03 35.33 -62.43
C VAL A 117 -29.38 35.93 -61.06
N LEU A 118 -29.27 37.25 -60.86
CA LEU A 118 -29.66 37.88 -59.58
C LEU A 118 -31.17 37.84 -59.31
N GLY A 119 -32.00 37.70 -60.34
CA GLY A 119 -33.47 37.67 -60.19
C GLY A 119 -34.05 36.39 -59.54
N ARG A 120 -33.23 35.40 -59.15
CA ARG A 120 -33.72 34.09 -58.65
C ARG A 120 -33.05 33.54 -57.38
N VAL A 121 -32.11 34.26 -56.76
CA VAL A 121 -31.38 33.72 -55.58
C VAL A 121 -31.68 34.51 -54.31
N SER A 122 -32.77 34.14 -53.65
CA SER A 122 -33.15 34.64 -52.32
C SER A 122 -33.46 33.48 -51.37
N GLN A 123 -32.45 32.80 -50.83
CA GLN A 123 -32.62 31.89 -49.68
C GLN A 123 -31.43 31.90 -48.69
N PRO A 124 -31.68 31.89 -47.36
CA PRO A 124 -30.61 31.92 -46.35
C PRO A 124 -29.73 30.67 -46.26
N TRP A 125 -30.17 29.53 -46.82
CA TRP A 125 -29.52 28.23 -46.69
C TRP A 125 -28.07 28.21 -47.19
N VAL A 126 -27.79 28.90 -48.30
CA VAL A 126 -26.44 28.96 -48.93
C VAL A 126 -25.36 29.47 -47.97
N ARG A 127 -25.71 30.34 -47.02
CA ARG A 127 -24.75 30.94 -46.08
C ARG A 127 -24.23 29.97 -45.01
N ARG A 128 -24.89 28.81 -44.81
CA ARG A 128 -24.59 27.86 -43.72
C ARG A 128 -23.85 26.59 -44.17
N HIS A 129 -23.72 26.33 -45.47
CA HIS A 129 -23.05 25.11 -45.97
C HIS A 129 -21.89 25.35 -46.94
N LEU A 130 -21.63 26.60 -47.36
CA LEU A 130 -20.53 26.89 -48.30
C LEU A 130 -19.11 26.67 -47.73
N LEU A 131 -18.97 26.56 -46.41
CA LEU A 131 -17.69 26.46 -45.69
C LEU A 131 -17.24 25.02 -45.42
N GLU A 132 -18.08 24.01 -45.67
CA GLU A 132 -17.80 22.59 -45.35
C GLU A 132 -17.68 21.70 -46.60
N LEU A 133 -17.73 22.27 -47.79
CA LEU A 133 -17.70 21.50 -49.04
C LEU A 133 -16.29 20.92 -49.30
N PRO A 134 -16.17 19.59 -49.54
CA PRO A 134 -14.88 18.93 -49.71
C PRO A 134 -14.13 19.41 -50.97
N LEU A 135 -12.81 19.20 -51.00
CA LEU A 135 -11.92 19.67 -52.06
C LEU A 135 -12.35 19.21 -53.47
N LEU A 136 -12.98 18.04 -53.57
CA LEU A 136 -13.58 17.52 -54.81
C LEU A 136 -14.67 18.44 -55.42
N PHE A 137 -15.51 19.08 -54.60
CA PHE A 137 -16.56 19.98 -55.09
C PHE A 137 -15.96 21.24 -55.74
N HIS A 138 -14.84 21.71 -55.22
CA HIS A 138 -14.12 22.88 -55.72
C HIS A 138 -13.30 22.56 -56.99
N VAL A 139 -12.73 21.35 -57.07
CA VAL A 139 -12.14 20.83 -58.31
C VAL A 139 -13.22 20.64 -59.38
N LEU A 140 -14.41 20.14 -59.03
CA LEU A 140 -15.58 20.11 -59.91
C LEU A 140 -15.96 21.50 -60.43
N LEU A 141 -15.96 22.52 -59.57
CA LEU A 141 -16.24 23.90 -59.98
C LEU A 141 -15.24 24.41 -61.03
N ALA A 142 -13.94 24.21 -60.79
CA ALA A 142 -12.89 24.58 -61.74
C ALA A 142 -12.98 23.75 -63.05
N ALA A 143 -13.30 22.46 -62.94
CA ALA A 143 -13.52 21.55 -64.07
C ALA A 143 -14.82 21.85 -64.85
N VAL A 144 -15.74 22.66 -64.31
CA VAL A 144 -16.91 23.19 -65.02
C VAL A 144 -16.58 24.53 -65.69
N PHE A 145 -15.92 25.46 -64.98
CA PHE A 145 -15.61 26.78 -65.54
C PHE A 145 -14.51 26.75 -66.62
N ALA A 146 -13.51 25.86 -66.51
CA ALA A 146 -12.44 25.74 -67.52
C ALA A 146 -12.96 25.30 -68.91
N PRO A 147 -13.76 24.24 -69.08
CA PRO A 147 -14.32 23.89 -70.39
C PRO A 147 -15.40 24.87 -70.84
N ILE A 148 -16.20 25.47 -69.94
CA ILE A 148 -17.12 26.55 -70.34
C ILE A 148 -16.33 27.73 -70.93
N PHE A 149 -15.21 28.11 -70.32
CA PHE A 149 -14.36 29.16 -70.87
C PHE A 149 -13.66 28.75 -72.17
N LEU A 150 -13.13 27.52 -72.26
CA LEU A 150 -12.55 26.98 -73.48
C LEU A 150 -13.59 26.99 -74.61
N VAL A 151 -14.82 26.54 -74.33
CA VAL A 151 -15.97 26.59 -75.25
C VAL A 151 -16.36 28.02 -75.57
N ILE A 152 -16.31 29.00 -74.65
CA ILE A 152 -16.59 30.41 -74.98
C ILE A 152 -15.49 31.01 -75.86
N LEU A 153 -14.21 30.65 -75.66
CA LEU A 153 -13.12 31.02 -76.57
C LEU A 153 -13.29 30.34 -77.93
N LEU A 154 -13.59 29.05 -77.97
CA LEU A 154 -13.83 28.29 -79.21
C LEU A 154 -15.08 28.78 -79.93
N VAL A 155 -16.14 29.16 -79.21
CA VAL A 155 -17.36 29.75 -79.77
C VAL A 155 -17.08 31.17 -80.27
N ARG A 156 -16.32 32.00 -79.56
CA ARG A 156 -15.90 33.30 -80.10
C ARG A 156 -14.99 33.17 -81.31
N TYR A 157 -14.06 32.22 -81.31
CA TYR A 157 -13.14 31.95 -82.41
C TYR A 157 -13.84 31.33 -83.63
N THR A 158 -14.75 30.38 -83.42
CA THR A 158 -15.57 29.79 -84.50
C THR A 158 -16.67 30.73 -84.97
N PHE A 159 -17.24 31.58 -84.13
CA PHE A 159 -18.11 32.69 -84.56
C PHE A 159 -17.32 33.69 -85.41
N TRP A 160 -16.12 34.07 -84.99
CA TRP A 160 -15.19 34.93 -85.75
C TRP A 160 -14.75 34.30 -87.10
N LEU A 161 -14.68 32.97 -87.18
CA LEU A 161 -14.48 32.23 -88.45
C LEU A 161 -15.76 32.11 -89.29
N ARG A 162 -16.93 31.93 -88.66
CA ARG A 162 -18.23 31.62 -89.31
C ARG A 162 -19.10 32.82 -89.65
N THR A 163 -18.84 34.01 -89.11
CA THR A 163 -19.48 35.25 -89.61
C THR A 163 -18.83 35.67 -90.93
N THR A 164 -19.07 34.88 -91.98
CA THR A 164 -19.28 35.44 -93.30
C THR A 164 -20.65 36.11 -93.27
N GLU A 165 -20.70 37.39 -92.89
CA GLU A 165 -21.88 38.21 -93.19
C GLU A 165 -22.16 38.05 -94.69
N GLU A 166 -23.41 37.69 -95.00
CA GLU A 166 -23.87 37.46 -96.36
C GLU A 166 -23.66 38.77 -97.13
N ASN A 167 -23.26 38.73 -98.40
CA ASN A 167 -22.81 39.94 -99.12
C ASN A 167 -23.86 41.08 -99.07
N ARG A 168 -25.14 40.71 -98.94
CA ARG A 168 -26.31 41.56 -98.69
C ARG A 168 -26.22 42.41 -97.41
N GLU A 169 -25.79 41.83 -96.29
CA GLU A 169 -25.69 42.54 -95.01
C GLU A 169 -24.56 43.57 -95.04
N LEU A 170 -23.41 43.20 -95.61
CA LEU A 170 -22.27 44.09 -95.82
C LEU A 170 -22.62 45.24 -96.79
N ALA A 171 -23.36 44.95 -97.86
CA ALA A 171 -23.92 45.95 -98.76
C ALA A 171 -24.81 46.96 -98.01
N LEU A 172 -25.77 46.46 -97.22
CA LEU A 172 -26.69 47.31 -96.45
C LEU A 172 -26.00 48.16 -95.37
N VAL A 173 -24.92 47.66 -94.77
CA VAL A 173 -24.09 48.44 -93.82
C VAL A 173 -23.33 49.55 -94.53
N LEU A 174 -22.82 49.29 -95.74
CA LEU A 174 -22.17 50.30 -96.56
C LEU A 174 -23.16 51.37 -97.04
N GLU A 175 -24.31 50.98 -97.58
CA GLU A 175 -25.36 51.89 -98.03
C GLU A 175 -25.86 52.80 -96.90
N LYS A 176 -26.16 52.23 -95.72
CA LYS A 176 -26.56 53.02 -94.54
C LYS A 176 -25.49 53.99 -94.04
N ARG A 177 -24.20 53.73 -94.32
CA ARG A 177 -23.09 54.58 -93.88
C ARG A 177 -22.67 55.62 -94.93
N PHE A 178 -22.91 55.35 -96.20
CA PHE A 178 -22.59 56.22 -97.33
C PHE A 178 -23.79 56.37 -98.29
N PRO A 179 -24.96 56.84 -97.79
CA PRO A 179 -26.20 56.86 -98.56
C PRO A 179 -26.08 57.74 -99.82
N ASP A 180 -25.35 58.84 -99.73
CA ASP A 180 -25.16 59.82 -100.81
C ASP A 180 -24.41 59.24 -102.03
N VAL A 181 -23.62 58.17 -101.84
CA VAL A 181 -22.79 57.57 -102.89
C VAL A 181 -23.47 56.33 -103.49
N LEU A 182 -23.98 55.43 -102.64
CA LEU A 182 -24.46 54.11 -103.05
C LEU A 182 -25.98 54.02 -103.31
N GLY A 183 -26.80 54.78 -102.57
CA GLY A 183 -28.26 54.62 -102.59
C GLY A 183 -28.69 53.19 -102.24
N ASP A 184 -29.73 52.67 -102.92
CA ASP A 184 -30.24 51.29 -102.79
C ASP A 184 -29.65 50.32 -103.85
N ARG A 185 -28.57 50.71 -104.54
CA ARG A 185 -28.10 50.03 -105.76
C ARG A 185 -27.18 48.85 -105.48
N LEU A 186 -26.43 48.89 -104.37
CA LEU A 186 -25.45 47.86 -104.02
C LEU A 186 -26.15 46.61 -103.46
N ILE A 187 -27.15 46.76 -102.58
CA ILE A 187 -27.96 45.63 -102.12
C ILE A 187 -28.71 44.99 -103.28
N THR A 188 -29.30 45.80 -104.17
CA THR A 188 -30.03 45.32 -105.35
C THR A 188 -29.11 44.56 -106.30
N ALA A 189 -27.91 45.07 -106.57
CA ALA A 189 -26.90 44.39 -107.39
C ALA A 189 -26.39 43.07 -106.76
N VAL A 190 -26.37 42.96 -105.43
CA VAL A 190 -25.96 41.74 -104.72
C VAL A 190 -27.09 40.71 -104.64
N GLU A 191 -28.35 41.12 -104.44
CA GLU A 191 -29.52 40.22 -104.43
C GLU A 191 -29.84 39.66 -105.83
N LEU A 192 -29.67 40.46 -106.88
CA LEU A 192 -30.00 40.10 -108.27
C LEU A 192 -28.79 39.61 -109.10
N ALA A 193 -27.67 39.25 -108.46
CA ALA A 193 -26.41 38.93 -109.13
C ALA A 193 -26.48 37.71 -110.09
N ASP A 194 -27.42 36.78 -109.86
CA ASP A 194 -27.68 35.62 -110.73
C ASP A 194 -28.65 35.99 -111.85
N VAL A 195 -28.14 36.69 -112.88
CA VAL A 195 -28.94 37.30 -113.96
C VAL A 195 -29.77 36.27 -114.73
N GLU A 196 -29.23 35.07 -114.97
CA GLU A 196 -29.93 34.01 -115.71
C GLU A 196 -31.11 33.45 -114.92
N LYS A 197 -30.91 33.22 -113.62
CA LYS A 197 -31.99 32.78 -112.72
C LYS A 197 -33.07 33.84 -112.54
N GLN A 198 -32.71 35.12 -112.44
CA GLN A 198 -33.70 36.20 -112.30
C GLN A 198 -34.46 36.45 -113.61
N HIS A 199 -33.84 36.22 -114.78
CA HIS A 199 -34.56 36.24 -116.06
C HIS A 199 -35.66 35.16 -116.11
N ALA A 200 -35.41 33.97 -115.55
CA ALA A 200 -36.42 32.92 -115.42
C ALA A 200 -37.61 33.28 -114.49
N PHE A 201 -37.46 34.29 -113.63
CA PHE A 201 -38.53 34.87 -112.81
C PHE A 201 -39.18 36.12 -113.43
N GLY A 202 -38.84 36.48 -114.68
CA GLY A 202 -39.46 37.56 -115.43
C GLY A 202 -38.81 38.94 -115.29
N TYR A 203 -37.62 39.03 -114.69
CA TYR A 203 -36.87 40.29 -114.63
C TYR A 203 -36.09 40.57 -115.92
N SER A 204 -35.98 41.83 -116.33
CA SER A 204 -35.16 42.23 -117.49
C SER A 204 -33.67 42.09 -117.19
N ALA A 205 -33.00 41.22 -117.94
CA ALA A 205 -31.57 40.94 -117.79
C ALA A 205 -30.70 42.21 -118.00
N ASP A 206 -31.11 43.11 -118.88
CA ASP A 206 -30.33 44.32 -119.21
C ASP A 206 -30.46 45.40 -118.15
N MET A 207 -31.63 45.55 -117.52
CA MET A 207 -31.81 46.39 -116.32
C MET A 207 -30.95 45.90 -115.15
N ILE A 208 -30.89 44.58 -114.92
CA ILE A 208 -30.05 43.99 -113.87
C ILE A 208 -28.57 44.26 -114.17
N ARG A 209 -28.11 44.02 -115.40
CA ARG A 209 -26.73 44.33 -115.84
C ARG A 209 -26.38 45.80 -115.63
N GLN A 210 -27.25 46.73 -116.00
CA GLN A 210 -27.01 48.16 -115.82
C GLN A 210 -26.99 48.56 -114.33
N THR A 211 -27.84 47.96 -113.49
CA THR A 211 -27.84 48.19 -112.03
C THR A 211 -26.54 47.67 -111.38
N ILE A 212 -26.07 46.50 -111.80
CA ILE A 212 -24.78 45.93 -111.36
C ILE A 212 -23.62 46.83 -111.80
N GLU A 213 -23.63 47.36 -113.02
CA GLU A 213 -22.60 48.26 -113.54
C GLU A 213 -22.55 49.61 -112.79
N GLU A 214 -23.70 50.22 -112.52
CA GLU A 214 -23.75 51.46 -111.72
C GLU A 214 -23.28 51.25 -110.27
N ALA A 215 -23.64 50.12 -109.65
CA ALA A 215 -23.12 49.75 -108.33
C ALA A 215 -21.59 49.57 -108.37
N ARG A 216 -21.08 48.91 -109.42
CA ARG A 216 -19.65 48.64 -109.61
C ARG A 216 -18.80 49.91 -109.69
N GLU A 217 -19.27 50.94 -110.40
CA GLU A 217 -18.54 52.20 -110.55
C GLU A 217 -18.52 53.03 -109.25
N ARG A 218 -19.61 52.98 -108.47
CA ARG A 218 -19.78 53.77 -107.23
C ARG A 218 -19.11 53.14 -106.01
N VAL A 219 -19.09 51.82 -105.88
CA VAL A 219 -18.45 51.11 -104.75
C VAL A 219 -16.96 51.46 -104.63
N GLY A 220 -16.26 51.64 -105.76
CA GLY A 220 -14.85 52.02 -105.77
C GLY A 220 -14.53 53.38 -105.14
N GLN A 221 -15.54 54.21 -104.87
CA GLN A 221 -15.37 55.57 -104.32
C GLN A 221 -15.50 55.61 -102.78
N VAL A 222 -15.82 54.48 -102.14
CA VAL A 222 -16.18 54.44 -100.71
C VAL A 222 -14.95 54.24 -99.80
N PRO A 223 -14.68 55.15 -98.84
CA PRO A 223 -13.51 55.05 -97.96
C PRO A 223 -13.73 54.06 -96.79
N VAL A 224 -13.57 52.76 -97.08
CA VAL A 224 -13.76 51.61 -96.16
C VAL A 224 -13.17 51.80 -94.76
N ALA A 225 -11.96 52.38 -94.65
CA ALA A 225 -11.28 52.55 -93.36
C ALA A 225 -12.04 53.45 -92.37
N SER A 226 -12.85 54.39 -92.86
CA SER A 226 -13.62 55.36 -92.05
C SER A 226 -14.85 54.76 -91.32
N VAL A 227 -15.17 53.50 -91.61
CA VAL A 227 -16.25 52.75 -90.94
C VAL A 227 -15.85 52.39 -89.49
N PHE A 228 -14.55 52.30 -89.18
CA PHE A 228 -14.04 51.77 -87.89
C PHE A 228 -13.47 52.87 -86.97
N ASN A 229 -13.76 52.77 -85.67
CA ASN A 229 -13.34 53.76 -84.66
C ASN A 229 -11.98 53.40 -84.03
N TRP A 230 -10.90 53.62 -84.78
CA TRP A 230 -9.53 53.35 -84.32
C TRP A 230 -9.11 54.14 -83.07
N ASP A 231 -9.71 55.32 -82.84
CA ASP A 231 -9.50 56.13 -81.64
C ASP A 231 -9.91 55.45 -80.33
N ARG A 232 -10.85 54.50 -80.41
CA ARG A 232 -11.22 53.66 -79.26
C ARG A 232 -10.07 52.74 -78.86
N ILE A 233 -9.39 52.13 -79.84
CA ILE A 233 -8.25 51.24 -79.58
C ILE A 233 -7.06 52.06 -79.06
N ARG A 234 -6.76 53.22 -79.67
CA ARG A 234 -5.71 54.15 -79.17
C ARG A 234 -5.91 54.52 -77.71
N ARG A 235 -7.15 54.87 -77.30
CA ARG A 235 -7.48 55.16 -75.89
C ARG A 235 -7.29 53.96 -74.98
N LYS A 236 -7.65 52.74 -75.40
CA LYS A 236 -7.35 51.52 -74.63
C LYS A 236 -5.85 51.29 -74.47
N CYS A 237 -5.03 51.53 -75.51
CA CYS A 237 -3.57 51.44 -75.40
C CYS A 237 -2.99 52.45 -74.40
N ILE A 238 -3.53 53.67 -74.36
CA ILE A 238 -3.14 54.68 -73.35
C ILE A 238 -3.50 54.19 -71.94
N VAL A 239 -4.71 53.67 -71.73
CA VAL A 239 -5.14 53.10 -70.43
C VAL A 239 -4.24 51.94 -70.02
N LEU A 240 -3.89 51.03 -70.94
CA LEU A 240 -2.94 49.94 -70.69
C LEU A 240 -1.58 50.48 -70.22
N GLY A 241 -1.04 51.48 -70.90
CA GLY A 241 0.22 52.13 -70.54
C GLY A 241 0.16 52.81 -69.16
N VAL A 242 -0.90 53.57 -68.89
CA VAL A 242 -1.11 54.25 -67.59
C VAL A 242 -1.25 53.26 -66.44
N VAL A 243 -1.99 52.16 -66.62
CA VAL A 243 -2.12 51.12 -65.59
C VAL A 243 -0.80 50.39 -65.37
N ALA A 244 -0.10 50.00 -66.44
CA ALA A 244 1.17 49.27 -66.33
C ALA A 244 2.29 50.12 -65.70
N LEU A 245 2.53 51.32 -66.23
CA LEU A 245 3.60 52.22 -65.77
C LEU A 245 3.23 52.92 -64.45
N GLY A 246 1.97 53.28 -64.25
CA GLY A 246 1.50 53.91 -63.02
C GLY A 246 1.59 52.97 -61.81
N ALA A 247 1.18 51.71 -61.97
CA ALA A 247 1.33 50.72 -60.90
C ALA A 247 2.81 50.39 -60.61
N LEU A 248 3.67 50.34 -61.64
CA LEU A 248 5.12 50.17 -61.45
C LEU A 248 5.74 51.37 -60.72
N GLY A 249 5.33 52.60 -61.06
CA GLY A 249 5.76 53.82 -60.38
C GLY A 249 5.30 53.88 -58.92
N LEU A 250 4.07 53.45 -58.63
CA LEU A 250 3.58 53.31 -57.25
C LEU A 250 4.35 52.24 -56.45
N ALA A 251 4.68 51.10 -57.07
CA ALA A 251 5.49 50.06 -56.44
C ALA A 251 6.91 50.56 -56.12
N TYR A 252 7.52 51.33 -57.02
CA TYR A 252 8.81 51.98 -56.78
C TYR A 252 8.74 53.05 -55.68
N ALA A 253 7.69 53.89 -55.68
CA ALA A 253 7.49 54.91 -54.65
C ALA A 253 7.31 54.29 -53.26
N ALA A 254 6.55 53.18 -53.16
CA ALA A 254 6.41 52.42 -51.92
C ALA A 254 7.76 51.81 -51.48
N TYR A 255 8.52 51.20 -52.40
CA TYR A 255 9.86 50.67 -52.10
C TYR A 255 10.80 51.77 -51.58
N ALA A 256 10.83 52.93 -52.23
CA ALA A 256 11.66 54.07 -51.81
C ALA A 256 11.26 54.57 -50.40
N ALA A 257 9.96 54.66 -50.11
CA ALA A 257 9.45 55.10 -48.82
C ALA A 257 9.73 54.13 -47.65
N PHE A 258 9.79 52.82 -47.91
CA PHE A 258 9.98 51.79 -46.86
C PHE A 258 11.40 51.19 -46.78
N GLY A 259 12.23 51.33 -47.82
CA GLY A 259 13.49 50.60 -47.96
C GLY A 259 14.73 51.40 -48.35
N GLY A 260 14.59 52.63 -48.86
CA GLY A 260 15.72 53.55 -49.09
C GLY A 260 16.89 52.99 -49.92
N GLY A 261 16.64 52.56 -51.16
CA GLY A 261 17.67 51.95 -52.02
C GLY A 261 17.69 52.50 -53.47
N PRO A 262 18.81 52.37 -54.20
CA PRO A 262 18.91 52.78 -55.60
C PRO A 262 18.03 51.91 -56.51
N ALA A 263 17.55 52.48 -57.62
CA ALA A 263 16.62 51.84 -58.55
C ALA A 263 17.12 50.48 -59.12
N SER A 264 18.43 50.26 -59.21
CA SER A 264 19.01 48.98 -59.62
C SER A 264 18.73 47.83 -58.64
N LYS A 265 18.64 48.10 -57.32
CA LYS A 265 18.23 47.08 -56.34
C LYS A 265 16.74 46.80 -56.43
N PHE A 266 15.91 47.84 -56.62
CA PHE A 266 14.47 47.67 -56.85
C PHE A 266 14.17 46.74 -58.03
N THR A 267 14.85 46.88 -59.18
CA THR A 267 14.58 46.00 -60.33
C THR A 267 14.92 44.53 -60.07
N GLY A 268 15.99 44.26 -59.30
CA GLY A 268 16.33 42.91 -58.85
C GLY A 268 15.30 42.34 -57.85
N GLU A 269 15.02 43.05 -56.77
CA GLU A 269 14.08 42.62 -55.73
C GLU A 269 12.64 42.50 -56.26
N PHE A 270 12.18 43.43 -57.10
CA PHE A 270 10.89 43.35 -57.77
C PHE A 270 10.84 42.18 -58.75
N GLY A 271 11.93 41.92 -59.48
CA GLY A 271 12.06 40.73 -60.33
C GLY A 271 11.92 39.43 -59.56
N ASP A 272 12.55 39.33 -58.38
CA ASP A 272 12.40 38.19 -57.47
C ASP A 272 10.96 38.07 -56.94
N VAL A 273 10.35 39.16 -56.50
CA VAL A 273 8.97 39.16 -55.99
C VAL A 273 7.95 38.80 -57.07
N ALA A 274 8.07 39.37 -58.27
CA ALA A 274 7.19 39.08 -59.41
C ALA A 274 7.33 37.64 -59.91
N SER A 275 8.54 37.08 -59.90
CA SER A 275 8.77 35.69 -60.29
C SER A 275 8.36 34.68 -59.21
N ILE A 276 8.51 34.98 -57.91
CA ILE A 276 7.91 34.16 -56.84
C ILE A 276 6.38 34.20 -56.95
N TRP A 277 5.77 35.36 -57.22
CA TRP A 277 4.34 35.46 -57.49
C TRP A 277 3.92 34.61 -58.70
N PHE A 278 4.68 34.66 -59.79
CA PHE A 278 4.43 33.86 -60.99
C PHE A 278 4.57 32.36 -60.71
N GLU A 279 5.59 31.97 -59.95
CA GLU A 279 5.78 30.60 -59.50
C GLU A 279 4.56 30.10 -58.71
N ARG A 280 4.10 30.88 -57.73
CA ARG A 280 2.99 30.56 -56.80
C ARG A 280 1.61 30.52 -57.48
N ASN A 281 1.33 31.48 -58.37
CA ASN A 281 -0.02 31.75 -58.87
C ASN A 281 -0.25 31.36 -60.33
N VAL A 282 0.82 31.21 -61.14
CA VAL A 282 0.74 30.79 -62.55
C VAL A 282 1.28 29.38 -62.75
N THR A 283 2.42 29.04 -62.14
CA THR A 283 2.97 27.67 -62.20
C THR A 283 2.53 26.77 -61.04
N PHE A 284 1.71 27.30 -60.13
CA PHE A 284 1.15 26.62 -58.94
C PHE A 284 2.20 25.98 -57.99
N ARG A 285 3.46 26.43 -58.04
CA ARG A 285 4.53 25.92 -57.19
C ARG A 285 4.34 26.33 -55.73
N ASN A 286 4.81 25.48 -54.83
CA ASN A 286 4.78 25.71 -53.38
C ASN A 286 6.00 26.54 -52.93
N THR A 287 6.27 27.67 -53.59
CA THR A 287 7.39 28.56 -53.24
C THR A 287 6.93 29.52 -52.13
N PRO A 288 7.40 29.39 -50.88
CA PRO A 288 7.04 30.30 -49.80
C PRO A 288 7.69 31.68 -49.98
N TRP A 289 7.10 32.72 -49.40
CA TRP A 289 7.71 34.04 -49.36
C TRP A 289 8.96 34.05 -48.43
N PRO A 290 10.04 34.76 -48.81
CA PRO A 290 11.28 34.77 -48.05
C PRO A 290 11.11 35.51 -46.72
N ARG A 291 11.21 34.77 -45.62
CA ARG A 291 11.19 35.30 -44.24
C ARG A 291 12.50 36.02 -43.89
N LYS A 292 12.49 36.86 -42.85
CA LYS A 292 13.67 37.56 -42.29
C LYS A 292 14.48 36.71 -41.31
N ALA A 293 13.83 35.81 -40.58
CA ALA A 293 14.46 34.88 -39.64
C ALA A 293 14.17 33.41 -40.00
N HIS A 294 14.98 32.49 -39.47
CA HIS A 294 14.75 31.03 -39.51
C HIS A 294 15.03 30.45 -38.12
N ILE A 295 14.10 29.66 -37.58
CA ILE A 295 14.13 29.20 -36.19
C ILE A 295 13.82 27.70 -36.15
N GLU A 296 14.64 26.92 -35.45
CA GLU A 296 14.38 25.48 -35.19
C GLU A 296 14.44 25.17 -33.69
N LEU A 297 13.73 24.13 -33.26
CA LEU A 297 13.72 23.68 -31.87
C LEU A 297 14.94 22.78 -31.61
N VAL A 298 15.63 23.01 -30.48
CA VAL A 298 16.85 22.28 -30.11
C VAL A 298 16.52 21.26 -29.03
N GLY A 299 16.85 19.99 -29.26
CA GLY A 299 16.64 18.91 -28.29
C GLY A 299 15.18 18.56 -28.02
N PHE A 300 14.26 18.89 -28.93
CA PHE A 300 12.84 18.57 -28.81
C PHE A 300 12.45 17.45 -29.80
N PRO A 301 11.71 16.40 -29.38
CA PRO A 301 11.34 15.27 -30.25
C PRO A 301 10.43 15.68 -31.42
N ASP A 302 10.46 14.87 -32.48
CA ASP A 302 10.01 15.28 -33.81
C ASP A 302 8.50 15.46 -34.01
N GLN A 303 7.66 15.17 -33.01
CA GLN A 303 6.20 15.37 -33.06
C GLN A 303 5.61 15.80 -31.71
N GLU A 304 5.78 14.99 -30.67
CA GLU A 304 5.29 15.25 -29.32
C GLU A 304 6.35 14.93 -28.26
N LEU A 305 6.30 15.64 -27.13
CA LEU A 305 7.03 15.33 -25.92
C LEU A 305 6.03 14.86 -24.86
N ARG A 306 6.17 13.60 -24.42
CA ARG A 306 5.34 13.03 -23.35
C ARG A 306 5.98 13.31 -22.00
N ILE A 307 5.16 13.71 -21.03
CA ILE A 307 5.61 14.12 -19.70
C ILE A 307 4.59 13.66 -18.67
N GLY A 308 5.06 13.13 -17.54
CA GLY A 308 4.20 12.79 -16.40
C GLY A 308 3.52 14.01 -15.79
N LYS A 309 2.31 13.83 -15.24
CA LYS A 309 1.48 14.92 -14.71
C LYS A 309 2.18 15.87 -13.73
N ASP A 310 3.07 15.33 -12.92
CA ASP A 310 3.74 16.04 -11.81
C ASP A 310 5.27 16.16 -12.03
N ALA A 311 5.75 15.93 -13.25
CA ALA A 311 7.16 16.06 -13.60
C ALA A 311 7.60 17.53 -13.74
N ALA A 312 8.91 17.77 -13.69
CA ALA A 312 9.49 19.10 -13.80
C ALA A 312 9.10 19.79 -15.12
N SER A 313 8.84 21.11 -15.06
CA SER A 313 8.44 21.92 -16.21
C SER A 313 9.40 21.74 -17.41
N PRO A 314 8.91 21.43 -18.62
CA PRO A 314 9.78 21.30 -19.78
C PRO A 314 10.42 22.64 -20.15
N LYS A 315 11.75 22.61 -20.32
CA LYS A 315 12.52 23.73 -20.88
C LYS A 315 12.57 23.60 -22.40
N VAL A 316 11.84 24.46 -23.08
CA VAL A 316 11.85 24.52 -24.56
C VAL A 316 13.01 25.40 -24.99
N LYS A 317 13.86 24.88 -25.88
CA LYS A 317 14.96 25.62 -26.51
C LYS A 317 14.73 25.78 -28.01
N SER A 318 15.05 26.96 -28.55
CA SER A 318 14.98 27.28 -29.98
C SER A 318 16.20 28.07 -30.44
N ARG A 319 16.84 27.68 -31.55
CA ARG A 319 17.97 28.41 -32.14
C ARG A 319 17.49 29.24 -33.33
N ALA A 320 17.91 30.51 -33.40
CA ALA A 320 17.85 31.29 -34.64
C ALA A 320 19.12 31.07 -35.46
N PHE A 321 18.94 30.82 -36.76
CA PHE A 321 20.04 30.67 -37.71
C PHE A 321 20.21 31.94 -38.54
N LYS A 322 21.46 32.37 -38.71
CA LYS A 322 21.87 33.55 -39.49
C LYS A 322 22.32 33.13 -40.90
N TRP A 323 22.87 31.93 -41.08
CA TRP A 323 23.22 31.41 -42.41
C TRP A 323 22.27 30.29 -42.84
N VAL A 324 21.49 30.54 -43.90
CA VAL A 324 20.56 29.56 -44.46
C VAL A 324 20.84 29.28 -45.93
N VAL A 325 20.54 28.04 -46.32
CA VAL A 325 20.64 27.56 -47.70
C VAL A 325 19.26 27.09 -48.19
N ALA A 326 19.00 27.28 -49.48
CA ALA A 326 17.75 26.87 -50.08
C ALA A 326 17.59 25.34 -50.05
N ASP A 327 16.42 24.90 -49.62
CA ASP A 327 16.01 23.51 -49.60
C ASP A 327 14.49 23.39 -49.78
N ARG A 328 14.08 23.01 -50.99
CA ARG A 328 12.67 22.91 -51.39
C ARG A 328 11.93 21.73 -50.75
N THR A 329 12.63 20.85 -50.01
CA THR A 329 12.00 19.76 -49.27
C THR A 329 11.43 20.21 -47.91
N ARG A 330 11.94 21.32 -47.37
CA ARG A 330 11.48 21.89 -46.09
C ARG A 330 10.28 22.81 -46.30
N LEU A 331 9.37 22.83 -45.32
CA LEU A 331 8.11 23.61 -45.35
C LEU A 331 8.31 25.10 -45.67
N HIS A 332 9.38 25.70 -45.15
CA HIS A 332 9.71 27.12 -45.35
C HIS A 332 10.69 27.37 -46.50
N GLY A 333 11.09 26.34 -47.25
CA GLY A 333 12.01 26.45 -48.40
C GLY A 333 13.50 26.72 -48.05
N TRP A 334 13.81 26.82 -46.76
CA TRP A 334 15.14 27.12 -46.22
C TRP A 334 15.49 26.12 -45.11
N ARG A 335 16.78 25.87 -44.93
CA ARG A 335 17.36 25.18 -43.77
C ARG A 335 18.69 25.82 -43.38
N PRO A 336 19.24 25.52 -42.18
CA PRO A 336 20.59 25.92 -41.81
C PRO A 336 21.62 25.50 -42.87
N LEU A 337 22.58 26.39 -43.14
CA LEU A 337 23.76 26.08 -43.94
C LEU A 337 24.65 25.14 -43.12
N MET A 338 24.90 23.93 -43.61
CA MET A 338 25.79 22.96 -42.99
C MET A 338 27.19 23.07 -43.59
N TRP A 339 28.23 22.68 -42.85
CA TRP A 339 29.60 22.71 -43.37
C TRP A 339 29.77 21.87 -44.65
N SER A 340 29.04 20.76 -44.78
CA SER A 340 29.03 19.92 -45.98
C SER A 340 28.48 20.62 -47.24
N ASP A 341 27.65 21.67 -47.10
CA ASP A 341 27.07 22.38 -48.25
C ASP A 341 28.10 23.23 -49.02
N PHE A 342 29.28 23.52 -48.43
CA PHE A 342 30.31 24.32 -49.08
C PHE A 342 30.87 23.67 -50.36
N GLY A 343 30.82 22.34 -50.49
CA GLY A 343 31.20 21.64 -51.72
C GLY A 343 30.16 21.83 -52.82
N ASP A 344 29.00 21.20 -52.66
CA ASP A 344 28.01 21.05 -53.73
C ASP A 344 27.24 22.34 -54.04
N LYS A 345 26.92 23.15 -53.02
CA LYS A 345 26.05 24.32 -53.17
C LYS A 345 26.80 25.64 -53.26
N LEU A 346 28.05 25.69 -52.79
CA LEU A 346 28.91 26.89 -52.81
C LEU A 346 30.31 26.58 -53.37
N PRO A 347 30.44 26.01 -54.58
CA PRO A 347 31.72 25.52 -55.11
C PRO A 347 32.84 26.57 -55.15
N GLY A 348 32.51 27.86 -55.31
CA GLY A 348 33.49 28.96 -55.23
C GLY A 348 34.07 29.21 -53.83
N LEU A 349 33.50 28.63 -52.77
CA LEU A 349 33.99 28.66 -51.39
C LEU A 349 34.52 27.30 -50.91
N ALA A 350 34.34 26.21 -51.67
CA ALA A 350 34.76 24.86 -51.31
C ALA A 350 36.26 24.76 -50.98
N ALA A 351 37.12 25.44 -51.75
CA ALA A 351 38.56 25.48 -51.51
C ALA A 351 38.92 26.18 -50.19
N TYR A 352 38.24 27.28 -49.86
CA TYR A 352 38.45 28.01 -48.61
C TYR A 352 37.94 27.22 -47.40
N ALA A 353 36.76 26.61 -47.48
CA ALA A 353 36.26 25.71 -46.44
C ALA A 353 37.17 24.50 -46.24
N SER A 354 37.73 23.94 -47.32
CA SER A 354 38.70 22.84 -47.23
C SER A 354 40.00 23.28 -46.54
N ALA A 355 40.51 24.49 -46.84
CA ALA A 355 41.71 25.03 -46.21
C ALA A 355 41.56 25.25 -44.69
N VAL A 356 40.38 25.69 -44.23
CA VAL A 356 40.07 25.85 -42.79
C VAL A 356 40.12 24.50 -42.05
N VAL A 357 39.78 23.38 -42.71
CA VAL A 357 39.85 22.02 -42.13
C VAL A 357 41.23 21.38 -42.31
N ALA A 358 42.00 21.76 -43.33
CA ALA A 358 43.29 21.16 -43.66
C ALA A 358 44.41 21.50 -42.66
N GLY A 359 44.28 22.60 -41.91
CA GLY A 359 45.23 23.03 -40.90
C GLY A 359 46.40 23.86 -41.45
N GLY A 360 46.94 24.72 -40.59
CA GLY A 360 48.08 25.60 -40.81
C GLY A 360 48.69 25.94 -39.45
N GLU A 361 49.54 26.96 -39.31
CA GLU A 361 49.97 27.38 -37.96
C GLU A 361 48.84 28.14 -37.25
N GLY A 362 48.13 27.50 -36.30
CA GLY A 362 47.11 28.17 -35.49
C GLY A 362 46.14 27.23 -34.76
N LYS A 363 45.10 27.83 -34.16
CA LYS A 363 43.97 27.11 -33.55
C LYS A 363 43.04 26.59 -34.66
N HIS A 364 42.55 25.35 -34.53
CA HIS A 364 41.76 24.66 -35.56
C HIS A 364 40.42 24.16 -35.03
N LEU A 365 39.50 23.93 -35.97
CA LEU A 365 38.21 23.30 -35.68
C LEU A 365 38.38 21.81 -35.35
N PRO A 366 37.58 21.26 -34.42
CA PRO A 366 37.49 19.82 -34.17
C PRO A 366 37.16 18.99 -35.43
N THR A 367 37.62 17.74 -35.50
CA THR A 367 37.44 16.87 -36.68
C THR A 367 35.96 16.56 -36.97
N ASP A 368 35.09 16.60 -35.95
CA ASP A 368 33.64 16.43 -36.06
C ASP A 368 32.91 17.70 -36.57
N ALA A 369 33.59 18.85 -36.65
CA ALA A 369 33.00 20.11 -37.11
C ALA A 369 32.46 20.05 -38.55
N ARG A 370 32.86 19.05 -39.34
CA ARG A 370 32.27 18.77 -40.67
C ARG A 370 30.76 18.50 -40.64
N GLY A 371 30.23 18.05 -39.49
CA GLY A 371 28.80 17.84 -39.27
C GLY A 371 28.06 19.03 -38.66
N TRP A 372 28.75 20.14 -38.37
CA TRP A 372 28.16 21.30 -37.69
C TRP A 372 27.50 22.26 -38.69
N ASP A 373 26.55 23.06 -38.17
CA ASP A 373 26.02 24.23 -38.86
C ASP A 373 27.03 25.40 -38.87
N VAL A 374 26.95 26.24 -39.90
CA VAL A 374 27.90 27.36 -40.08
C VAL A 374 27.77 28.43 -38.99
N ASP A 375 26.59 28.59 -38.40
CA ASP A 375 26.40 29.51 -37.25
C ASP A 375 27.16 29.02 -36.01
N ARG A 376 27.17 27.71 -35.74
CA ARG A 376 27.98 27.09 -34.69
C ARG A 376 29.48 27.26 -34.95
N ILE A 377 29.92 27.13 -36.20
CA ILE A 377 31.33 27.32 -36.59
C ILE A 377 31.75 28.80 -36.48
N GLU A 378 30.86 29.75 -36.81
CA GLU A 378 31.11 31.18 -36.56
C GLU A 378 31.21 31.48 -35.05
N ALA A 379 30.42 30.82 -34.21
CA ALA A 379 30.39 31.06 -32.76
C ALA A 379 31.55 30.39 -31.99
N GLU A 380 31.84 29.11 -32.25
CA GLU A 380 32.86 28.32 -31.55
C GLU A 380 34.25 28.42 -32.23
N GLY A 381 34.28 28.75 -33.52
CA GLY A 381 35.47 28.82 -34.36
C GLY A 381 36.00 30.22 -34.66
N ALA A 382 35.48 31.28 -34.02
CA ALA A 382 35.87 32.66 -34.30
C ALA A 382 37.39 32.93 -34.21
N ASP A 383 38.08 32.28 -33.27
CA ASP A 383 39.53 32.38 -33.07
C ASP A 383 40.35 31.48 -34.03
N CYS A 384 39.71 30.67 -34.88
CA CYS A 384 40.40 29.69 -35.71
C CYS A 384 40.89 30.31 -37.02
N ALA A 385 42.09 29.89 -37.45
CA ALA A 385 42.71 30.42 -38.66
C ALA A 385 41.82 30.20 -39.91
N GLY A 386 41.66 31.24 -40.74
CA GLY A 386 40.87 31.21 -41.97
C GLY A 386 39.34 31.31 -41.80
N VAL A 387 38.78 31.06 -40.62
CA VAL A 387 37.32 31.21 -40.39
C VAL A 387 36.84 32.64 -40.66
N PRO A 388 37.47 33.71 -40.13
CA PRO A 388 37.01 35.08 -40.40
C PRO A 388 37.03 35.47 -41.89
N GLU A 389 38.02 34.99 -42.66
CA GLU A 389 38.11 35.24 -44.10
C GLU A 389 37.02 34.51 -44.88
N LEU A 390 36.77 33.23 -44.54
CA LEU A 390 35.67 32.45 -45.11
C LEU A 390 34.31 33.10 -44.83
N MET A 391 34.07 33.55 -43.59
CA MET A 391 32.83 34.24 -43.22
C MET A 391 32.68 35.59 -43.92
N GLY A 392 33.77 36.34 -44.13
CA GLY A 392 33.78 37.55 -44.95
C GLY A 392 33.40 37.28 -46.41
N LYS A 393 33.96 36.23 -47.02
CA LYS A 393 33.63 35.82 -48.40
C LYS A 393 32.20 35.27 -48.53
N LEU A 394 31.72 34.53 -47.53
CA LEU A 394 30.33 34.08 -47.45
C LEU A 394 29.36 35.25 -47.34
N ALA A 395 29.69 36.28 -46.54
CA ALA A 395 28.91 37.50 -46.42
C ALA A 395 28.84 38.30 -47.73
N ALA A 396 29.96 38.40 -48.46
CA ALA A 396 30.00 39.03 -49.78
C ALA A 396 29.14 38.25 -50.79
N LEU A 397 29.26 36.92 -50.82
CA LEU A 397 28.51 36.04 -51.71
C LEU A 397 27.00 36.08 -51.43
N ALA A 398 26.59 36.06 -50.17
CA ALA A 398 25.19 36.19 -49.74
C ALA A 398 24.60 37.60 -49.97
N SER A 399 25.43 38.58 -50.34
CA SER A 399 25.01 39.94 -50.70
C SER A 399 24.83 40.14 -52.22
N ASP A 400 25.21 39.18 -53.06
CA ASP A 400 24.94 39.19 -54.50
C ASP A 400 23.46 38.86 -54.77
N SER A 401 22.78 39.71 -55.55
CA SER A 401 21.40 39.51 -55.97
C SER A 401 21.14 38.18 -56.70
N ARG A 402 22.19 37.56 -57.27
CA ARG A 402 22.10 36.21 -57.88
C ARG A 402 21.97 35.09 -56.86
N MET A 403 22.46 35.29 -55.63
CA MET A 403 22.48 34.28 -54.57
C MET A 403 21.26 34.32 -53.66
N THR A 404 20.37 35.31 -53.80
CA THR A 404 19.11 35.47 -53.04
C THR A 404 18.24 34.20 -52.99
N ARG A 405 18.37 33.31 -53.98
CA ARG A 405 17.63 32.04 -54.12
C ARG A 405 18.41 30.78 -53.70
N THR A 406 19.67 30.90 -53.32
CA THR A 406 20.56 29.77 -53.00
C THR A 406 21.07 29.87 -51.56
N VAL A 407 21.61 31.02 -51.15
CA VAL A 407 22.09 31.29 -49.77
C VAL A 407 21.71 32.68 -49.34
N ARG A 408 21.26 32.82 -48.09
CA ARG A 408 20.90 34.11 -47.49
C ARG A 408 21.54 34.28 -46.13
N ARG A 409 21.94 35.52 -45.83
CA ARG A 409 22.20 35.99 -44.47
C ARG A 409 20.89 36.52 -43.90
N LEU A 410 20.49 36.01 -42.74
CA LEU A 410 19.27 36.38 -42.02
C LEU A 410 19.61 37.23 -40.79
N ASP A 411 18.60 37.97 -40.31
CA ASP A 411 18.70 38.77 -39.09
C ASP A 411 18.33 37.89 -37.89
N ILE A 412 19.14 37.93 -36.82
CA ILE A 412 18.83 37.24 -35.56
C ILE A 412 17.82 38.10 -34.79
N PRO A 413 16.63 37.58 -34.42
CA PRO A 413 15.62 38.37 -33.73
C PRO A 413 16.07 38.72 -32.29
N ASP A 414 15.82 39.95 -31.87
CA ASP A 414 16.19 40.43 -30.51
C ASP A 414 15.43 39.71 -29.40
N ALA A 415 14.18 39.31 -29.68
CA ALA A 415 13.31 38.57 -28.77
C ALA A 415 12.55 37.47 -29.51
N MET A 416 12.34 36.34 -28.82
CA MET A 416 11.44 35.27 -29.24
C MET A 416 10.34 35.07 -28.20
N THR A 417 9.16 34.69 -28.66
CA THR A 417 8.02 34.41 -27.78
C THR A 417 7.43 33.03 -28.10
N LEU A 418 7.39 32.17 -27.10
CA LEU A 418 6.66 30.91 -27.12
C LEU A 418 5.19 31.20 -26.79
N SER A 419 4.29 30.85 -27.69
CA SER A 419 2.84 30.90 -27.48
C SER A 419 2.30 29.48 -27.37
N TYR A 420 1.54 29.17 -26.34
CA TYR A 420 0.97 27.84 -26.11
C TYR A 420 -0.53 27.88 -25.84
N GLY A 421 -1.22 26.78 -26.16
CA GLY A 421 -2.65 26.61 -25.96
C GLY A 421 -3.07 25.15 -25.86
N GLY A 422 -3.84 24.84 -24.82
CA GLY A 422 -4.62 23.62 -24.66
C GLY A 422 -6.12 23.89 -24.82
N ALA A 423 -6.95 23.07 -24.19
CA ALA A 423 -8.41 23.19 -24.23
C ALA A 423 -8.94 24.34 -23.34
N LYS A 424 -8.30 24.60 -22.21
CA LYS A 424 -8.68 25.61 -21.21
C LYS A 424 -7.59 26.66 -20.95
N THR A 425 -6.31 26.30 -21.13
CA THR A 425 -5.16 27.16 -20.84
C THR A 425 -4.57 27.73 -22.12
N ARG A 426 -4.26 29.03 -22.14
CA ARG A 426 -3.48 29.69 -23.19
C ARG A 426 -2.50 30.66 -22.55
N GLY A 427 -1.30 30.76 -23.10
CA GLY A 427 -0.25 31.63 -22.53
C GLY A 427 0.82 32.05 -23.54
N ARG A 428 1.62 33.03 -23.10
CA ARG A 428 2.82 33.51 -23.79
C ARG A 428 3.97 33.58 -22.80
N ILE A 429 5.14 33.16 -23.26
CA ILE A 429 6.39 33.20 -22.51
C ILE A 429 7.44 33.83 -23.43
N ASN A 430 8.10 34.88 -22.97
CA ASN A 430 9.28 35.41 -23.66
C ASN A 430 10.46 34.49 -23.38
N LEU A 431 11.20 34.11 -24.42
CA LEU A 431 12.36 33.26 -24.29
C LEU A 431 13.61 34.11 -24.03
N ASN A 432 14.42 33.69 -23.06
CA ASN A 432 15.66 34.35 -22.70
C ASN A 432 16.77 33.92 -23.67
N ARG A 433 17.61 34.86 -24.12
CA ARG A 433 18.71 34.58 -25.04
C ARG A 433 19.90 33.97 -24.29
N GLU A 434 20.29 32.76 -24.71
CA GLU A 434 21.50 32.04 -24.30
C GLU A 434 22.63 32.27 -25.34
N ALA A 435 23.81 31.69 -25.08
CA ALA A 435 24.92 31.69 -26.03
C ALA A 435 24.57 30.93 -27.33
N GLY A 436 25.25 31.26 -28.44
CA GLY A 436 25.08 30.55 -29.72
C GLY A 436 23.69 30.71 -30.37
N ASN A 437 23.06 31.88 -30.19
CA ASN A 437 21.73 32.24 -30.71
C ASN A 437 20.60 31.28 -30.30
N ILE A 438 20.78 30.56 -29.20
CA ILE A 438 19.76 29.76 -28.55
C ILE A 438 18.90 30.68 -27.67
N PHE A 439 17.60 30.41 -27.62
CA PHE A 439 16.64 31.06 -26.75
C PHE A 439 15.91 29.98 -25.96
N SER A 440 15.77 30.15 -24.65
CA SER A 440 15.16 29.16 -23.76
C SER A 440 14.04 29.73 -22.89
N GLY A 441 13.08 28.88 -22.55
CA GLY A 441 11.98 29.22 -21.66
C GLY A 441 11.36 27.97 -21.06
N GLU A 442 10.89 28.10 -19.83
CA GLU A 442 10.31 27.00 -19.06
C GLU A 442 8.79 27.13 -19.05
N VAL A 443 8.07 26.06 -19.45
CA VAL A 443 6.61 26.07 -19.48
C VAL A 443 6.07 25.47 -18.18
N SER A 444 5.92 26.31 -17.16
CA SER A 444 5.50 25.90 -15.82
C SER A 444 3.97 25.73 -15.69
N GLY A 445 3.55 24.87 -14.76
CA GLY A 445 2.14 24.74 -14.35
C GLY A 445 1.21 24.05 -15.35
N LEU A 446 1.73 23.12 -16.17
CA LEU A 446 0.94 22.39 -17.16
C LEU A 446 -0.05 21.42 -16.50
N LYS A 447 -1.36 21.70 -16.63
CA LYS A 447 -2.46 20.87 -16.09
C LYS A 447 -3.22 20.07 -17.16
N GLU A 448 -2.95 20.33 -18.43
CA GLU A 448 -3.58 19.68 -19.59
C GLU A 448 -2.59 19.66 -20.77
N SER A 449 -2.71 18.69 -21.67
CA SER A 449 -1.86 18.62 -22.87
C SER A 449 -2.00 19.87 -23.73
N ILE A 450 -0.87 20.49 -24.08
CA ILE A 450 -0.83 21.76 -24.82
C ILE A 450 -0.17 21.57 -26.19
N ARG A 451 -0.51 22.48 -27.12
CA ARG A 451 0.31 22.73 -28.32
C ARG A 451 1.00 24.07 -28.20
N PHE A 452 2.24 24.17 -28.65
CA PHE A 452 3.00 25.42 -28.64
C PHE A 452 3.68 25.71 -29.98
N THR A 453 3.93 26.98 -30.22
CA THR A 453 4.72 27.52 -31.33
C THR A 453 5.68 28.58 -30.79
N VAL A 454 6.84 28.73 -31.42
CA VAL A 454 7.80 29.80 -31.13
C VAL A 454 7.77 30.79 -32.30
N LYS A 455 7.60 32.08 -31.99
CA LYS A 455 7.64 33.18 -32.96
C LYS A 455 8.84 34.08 -32.69
N GLY A 456 9.56 34.45 -33.75
CA GLY A 456 10.59 35.47 -33.74
C GLY A 456 10.60 36.21 -35.08
N ALA A 457 10.61 37.55 -35.02
CA ALA A 457 10.37 38.41 -36.18
C ALA A 457 9.11 37.99 -36.99
N ASP A 458 9.28 37.64 -38.27
CA ASP A 458 8.23 37.18 -39.19
C ASP A 458 8.16 35.64 -39.33
N PHE A 459 8.95 34.88 -38.55
CA PHE A 459 9.00 33.42 -38.59
C PHE A 459 8.23 32.82 -37.40
N THR A 460 7.50 31.72 -37.64
CA THR A 460 6.81 30.94 -36.59
C THR A 460 7.08 29.45 -36.84
N THR A 461 7.50 28.73 -35.79
CA THR A 461 7.78 27.29 -35.89
C THR A 461 6.51 26.45 -36.08
N THR A 462 6.66 25.24 -36.62
CA THR A 462 5.59 24.23 -36.65
C THR A 462 5.10 23.91 -35.25
N ALA A 463 3.78 23.85 -35.06
CA ALA A 463 3.19 23.52 -33.76
C ALA A 463 3.63 22.13 -33.27
N ARG A 464 4.18 22.07 -32.05
CA ARG A 464 4.53 20.84 -31.34
C ARG A 464 3.58 20.61 -30.17
N ALA A 465 3.43 19.35 -29.74
CA ALA A 465 2.62 18.99 -28.58
C ALA A 465 3.48 18.65 -27.36
N ILE A 466 3.02 19.02 -26.17
CA ILE A 466 3.44 18.43 -24.91
C ILE A 466 2.23 17.68 -24.36
N THR A 467 2.34 16.36 -24.30
CA THR A 467 1.26 15.43 -23.94
C THR A 467 1.46 14.98 -22.50
N LEU A 468 0.47 15.28 -21.64
CA LEU A 468 0.50 14.87 -20.24
C LEU A 468 -0.02 13.44 -20.10
N VAL A 469 0.86 12.55 -19.64
CA VAL A 469 0.57 11.14 -19.41
C VAL A 469 0.27 10.94 -17.92
N PRO A 470 -0.83 10.26 -17.53
CA PRO A 470 -1.08 9.93 -16.13
C PRO A 470 -0.03 8.91 -15.65
N PRO A 471 0.46 9.00 -14.41
CA PRO A 471 1.48 8.07 -13.91
C PRO A 471 0.92 6.64 -13.73
N PRO A 472 1.76 5.58 -13.72
CA PRO A 472 1.30 4.20 -13.51
C PRO A 472 0.76 4.02 -12.09
N MET A 473 -0.32 3.26 -11.92
CA MET A 473 -0.96 3.01 -10.64
C MET A 473 -0.94 1.52 -10.27
N PHE A 474 -0.88 1.23 -8.96
CA PHE A 474 -1.11 -0.12 -8.46
C PHE A 474 -2.58 -0.50 -8.69
N ALA A 475 -2.84 -1.43 -9.60
CA ALA A 475 -4.16 -2.02 -9.81
C ALA A 475 -4.48 -3.06 -8.73
N LYS A 476 -3.47 -3.85 -8.31
CA LYS A 476 -3.56 -4.77 -7.18
C LYS A 476 -2.22 -4.85 -6.45
N LEU A 477 -2.23 -4.93 -5.13
CA LEU A 477 -1.07 -5.30 -4.32
C LEU A 477 -1.49 -6.39 -3.35
N THR A 478 -0.73 -7.48 -3.31
CA THR A 478 -1.10 -8.72 -2.61
C THR A 478 0.10 -9.32 -1.89
N ARG A 479 -0.17 -10.07 -0.83
CA ARG A 479 0.84 -10.87 -0.13
C ARG A 479 0.42 -12.33 -0.01
N THR A 480 1.36 -13.23 -0.23
CA THR A 480 1.27 -14.64 0.15
C THR A 480 2.17 -14.86 1.36
N GLU A 481 1.61 -15.29 2.49
CA GLU A 481 2.33 -15.54 3.74
C GLU A 481 2.65 -17.03 3.90
N TYR A 482 3.81 -17.32 4.48
CA TYR A 482 4.33 -18.65 4.82
C TYR A 482 4.68 -18.62 6.31
N GLN A 483 3.68 -18.88 7.15
CA GLN A 483 3.81 -18.77 8.61
C GLN A 483 4.38 -20.06 9.22
N PRO A 484 5.04 -20.01 10.38
CA PRO A 484 5.54 -21.22 11.06
C PRO A 484 4.44 -22.25 11.34
N ALA A 485 4.73 -23.54 11.12
CA ALA A 485 3.73 -24.61 11.25
C ALA A 485 3.21 -24.83 12.68
N TYR A 486 4.01 -24.48 13.70
CA TYR A 486 3.67 -24.66 15.12
C TYR A 486 2.45 -23.83 15.57
N LEU A 487 2.10 -22.77 14.84
CA LEU A 487 0.94 -21.92 15.11
C LEU A 487 -0.41 -22.62 14.82
N TYR A 488 -0.39 -23.70 14.04
CA TYR A 488 -1.58 -24.29 13.43
C TYR A 488 -1.75 -25.79 13.67
N HIS A 489 -0.64 -26.54 13.76
CA HIS A 489 -0.62 -28.00 13.74
C HIS A 489 -0.15 -28.59 15.07
N ALA A 490 -0.74 -29.73 15.45
CA ALA A 490 -0.25 -30.56 16.54
C ALA A 490 1.10 -31.21 16.16
N PRO A 491 1.94 -31.63 17.13
CA PRO A 491 3.21 -32.29 16.83
C PRO A 491 2.97 -33.61 16.09
N PRO A 492 3.75 -33.92 15.04
CA PRO A 492 3.53 -35.13 14.25
C PRO A 492 3.79 -36.38 15.10
N VAL A 493 3.03 -37.46 14.83
CA VAL A 493 3.29 -38.76 15.44
C VAL A 493 4.35 -39.51 14.62
N ARG A 494 5.42 -39.90 15.31
CA ARG A 494 6.51 -40.71 14.77
C ARG A 494 6.18 -42.21 14.86
N GLU A 495 6.78 -43.03 14.00
CA GLU A 495 6.77 -44.49 14.17
C GLU A 495 7.41 -44.83 15.53
N GLY A 496 6.59 -45.34 16.47
CA GLY A 496 6.96 -45.50 17.88
C GLY A 496 6.17 -44.63 18.87
N GLY A 497 5.26 -43.77 18.41
CA GLY A 497 4.21 -43.14 19.24
C GLY A 497 4.65 -41.94 20.09
N LYS A 498 5.92 -41.51 20.02
CA LYS A 498 6.36 -40.26 20.64
C LYS A 498 5.91 -39.05 19.81
N GLN A 499 5.46 -38.02 20.51
CA GLN A 499 5.06 -36.71 19.98
C GLN A 499 6.09 -35.68 20.44
N ASP A 500 6.62 -34.86 19.52
CA ASP A 500 7.58 -33.81 19.85
C ASP A 500 7.36 -32.56 18.98
N PHE A 501 7.19 -31.40 19.62
CA PHE A 501 7.03 -30.12 18.94
C PHE A 501 8.31 -29.65 18.22
N ALA A 502 9.47 -30.18 18.59
CA ALA A 502 10.73 -29.88 17.91
C ALA A 502 10.71 -30.30 16.42
N GLU A 503 9.90 -31.30 16.03
CA GLU A 503 9.76 -31.74 14.63
C GLU A 503 9.00 -30.73 13.74
N LEU A 504 8.27 -29.76 14.32
CA LEU A 504 7.63 -28.67 13.58
C LEU A 504 8.60 -27.52 13.21
N LYS A 505 9.84 -27.55 13.72
CA LYS A 505 10.82 -26.47 13.53
C LYS A 505 11.22 -26.30 12.06
N GLY A 506 10.99 -25.11 11.52
CA GLY A 506 11.34 -24.75 10.14
C GLY A 506 10.31 -25.16 9.08
N LEU A 507 9.30 -25.95 9.45
CA LEU A 507 8.13 -26.21 8.62
C LEU A 507 7.24 -24.96 8.58
N ARG A 508 6.62 -24.69 7.42
CA ARG A 508 5.79 -23.50 7.21
C ARG A 508 4.48 -23.84 6.52
N GLN A 509 3.40 -23.28 7.04
CA GLN A 509 2.06 -23.34 6.47
C GLN A 509 1.87 -22.20 5.47
N VAL A 510 1.48 -22.55 4.24
CA VAL A 510 1.05 -21.55 3.25
C VAL A 510 -0.31 -20.99 3.67
N LEU A 511 -0.46 -19.67 3.68
CA LEU A 511 -1.76 -19.00 3.79
C LEU A 511 -2.24 -18.51 2.43
N GLY A 512 -3.56 -18.36 2.31
CA GLY A 512 -4.18 -17.76 1.12
C GLY A 512 -3.67 -16.36 0.83
N GLU A 513 -3.70 -15.97 -0.44
CA GLU A 513 -3.32 -14.63 -0.88
C GLU A 513 -4.24 -13.57 -0.23
N LYS A 514 -3.63 -12.56 0.41
CA LYS A 514 -4.34 -11.44 1.04
C LYS A 514 -4.05 -10.16 0.29
N ASP A 515 -5.11 -9.44 -0.05
CA ASP A 515 -5.03 -8.12 -0.68
C ASP A 515 -4.56 -7.08 0.36
N LEU A 516 -3.66 -6.19 -0.05
CA LEU A 516 -3.21 -5.06 0.77
C LEU A 516 -3.98 -3.81 0.41
N SER A 517 -4.36 -3.02 1.41
CA SER A 517 -5.08 -1.77 1.14
C SER A 517 -4.19 -0.78 0.35
N LEU A 518 -4.77 -0.26 -0.72
CA LEU A 518 -4.20 0.79 -1.57
C LEU A 518 -4.72 2.20 -1.20
N THR A 519 -5.56 2.33 -0.17
CA THR A 519 -6.06 3.63 0.30
C THR A 519 -4.98 4.45 1.00
N GLY A 520 -4.82 5.71 0.62
CA GLY A 520 -3.77 6.59 1.15
C GLY A 520 -2.35 6.21 0.69
N ASP A 521 -1.34 6.92 1.16
CA ASP A 521 0.01 6.90 0.55
C ASP A 521 0.92 5.73 1.01
N ARG A 522 0.52 5.02 2.08
CA ARG A 522 1.23 3.82 2.57
C ARG A 522 0.34 2.58 2.61
N SER A 523 0.91 1.42 2.32
CA SER A 523 0.32 0.12 2.67
C SER A 523 1.03 -0.44 3.89
N SER A 524 0.31 -0.67 4.99
CA SER A 524 0.88 -1.26 6.21
C SER A 524 0.23 -2.60 6.55
N PHE A 525 1.02 -3.59 6.94
CA PHE A 525 0.54 -4.89 7.40
C PHE A 525 1.43 -5.49 8.49
N SER A 526 0.84 -6.34 9.33
CA SER A 526 1.55 -7.13 10.33
C SER A 526 1.76 -8.58 9.90
N ILE A 527 2.85 -9.17 10.38
CA ILE A 527 3.21 -10.60 10.29
C ILE A 527 3.79 -11.04 11.63
N ILE A 528 3.73 -12.34 11.95
CA ILE A 528 4.37 -12.91 13.14
C ILE A 528 5.86 -13.16 12.84
N GLN A 529 6.75 -13.01 13.82
CA GLN A 529 8.17 -13.33 13.68
C GLN A 529 8.38 -14.75 13.12
N GLY A 530 9.40 -14.92 12.26
CA GLY A 530 9.67 -16.19 11.56
C GLY A 530 8.91 -16.38 10.24
N THR A 531 7.80 -15.66 10.02
CA THR A 531 7.01 -15.67 8.78
C THR A 531 7.84 -15.23 7.58
N GLU A 532 7.78 -16.01 6.50
CA GLU A 532 8.24 -15.59 5.17
C GLU A 532 7.06 -15.04 4.36
N PHE A 533 7.28 -14.11 3.44
CA PHE A 533 6.21 -13.63 2.56
C PHE A 533 6.69 -13.32 1.14
N VAL A 534 5.77 -13.39 0.19
CA VAL A 534 5.98 -12.91 -1.19
C VAL A 534 4.98 -11.80 -1.45
N LEU A 535 5.47 -10.62 -1.81
CA LEU A 535 4.68 -9.48 -2.22
C LEU A 535 4.53 -9.51 -3.75
N ARG A 536 3.31 -9.44 -4.27
CA ARG A 536 3.05 -9.34 -5.71
C ARG A 536 2.28 -8.06 -6.01
N GLY A 537 2.79 -7.27 -6.95
CA GLY A 537 2.14 -6.05 -7.44
C GLY A 537 1.73 -6.20 -8.89
N VAL A 538 0.54 -5.69 -9.21
CA VAL A 538 0.00 -5.56 -10.56
C VAL A 538 -0.22 -4.07 -10.84
N ALA A 539 0.39 -3.56 -11.90
CA ALA A 539 0.19 -2.20 -12.38
C ALA A 539 -0.95 -2.13 -13.41
N ASP A 540 -1.54 -0.96 -13.58
CA ASP A 540 -2.53 -0.68 -14.63
C ASP A 540 -1.92 -0.51 -16.05
N LYS A 541 -0.59 -0.48 -16.14
CA LYS A 541 0.20 -0.28 -17.36
C LYS A 541 1.44 -1.19 -17.42
N PRO A 542 2.02 -1.42 -18.61
CA PRO A 542 3.33 -2.03 -18.76
C PRO A 542 4.42 -1.21 -18.06
N LEU A 543 5.28 -1.88 -17.30
CA LEU A 543 6.39 -1.25 -16.59
C LEU A 543 7.71 -1.48 -17.32
N LYS A 544 8.56 -0.46 -17.32
CA LYS A 544 9.97 -0.54 -17.73
C LYS A 544 10.79 -1.28 -16.68
N HIS A 545 10.51 -1.02 -15.40
CA HIS A 545 11.01 -1.75 -14.23
C HIS A 545 10.29 -1.26 -12.96
N ALA A 546 10.35 -2.06 -11.89
CA ALA A 546 10.00 -1.64 -10.53
C ALA A 546 11.28 -1.45 -9.70
N ILE A 547 11.32 -0.44 -8.83
CA ILE A 547 12.45 -0.15 -7.93
C ILE A 547 11.97 -0.24 -6.50
N VAL A 548 12.75 -0.88 -5.64
CA VAL A 548 12.51 -0.99 -4.20
C VAL A 548 13.63 -0.26 -3.47
N THR A 549 13.29 0.80 -2.76
CA THR A 549 14.26 1.61 -1.99
C THR A 549 14.06 1.37 -0.49
N PRO A 550 15.05 0.85 0.25
CA PRO A 550 14.90 0.62 1.68
C PRO A 550 14.93 1.94 2.46
N LYS A 551 14.06 2.07 3.46
CA LYS A 551 14.13 3.12 4.49
C LYS A 551 14.61 2.56 5.82
N ILE A 552 14.02 1.44 6.24
CA ILE A 552 14.29 0.78 7.53
C ILE A 552 14.29 -0.73 7.27
N GLY A 553 15.28 -1.45 7.82
CA GLY A 553 15.40 -2.90 7.69
C GLY A 553 16.23 -3.35 6.48
N LYS A 554 16.16 -4.64 6.17
CA LYS A 554 16.94 -5.31 5.11
C LYS A 554 16.02 -5.75 3.97
N LEU A 555 16.38 -5.46 2.73
CA LEU A 555 15.73 -6.03 1.54
C LEU A 555 16.38 -7.37 1.09
N PRO A 556 15.72 -8.17 0.23
CA PRO A 556 16.27 -9.42 -0.26
C PRO A 556 17.60 -9.23 -1.01
N GLY A 557 18.55 -10.12 -0.77
CA GLY A 557 19.91 -10.04 -1.33
C GLY A 557 20.86 -8.99 -0.72
N GLN A 558 20.38 -8.09 0.14
CA GLN A 558 21.21 -7.03 0.75
C GLN A 558 21.73 -7.39 2.17
N LYS A 559 22.73 -6.63 2.63
CA LYS A 559 23.18 -6.65 4.03
C LYS A 559 22.37 -5.65 4.86
N THR A 560 22.26 -5.90 6.17
CA THR A 560 21.55 -5.00 7.09
C THR A 560 22.18 -3.61 7.08
N GLY A 561 21.38 -2.58 6.77
CA GLY A 561 21.83 -1.18 6.69
C GLY A 561 22.29 -0.71 5.30
N ASP A 562 22.17 -1.54 4.26
CA ASP A 562 22.33 -1.09 2.88
C ASP A 562 21.17 -0.17 2.46
N THR A 563 21.46 0.91 1.75
CA THR A 563 20.49 1.92 1.29
C THR A 563 20.31 1.92 -0.23
N GLN A 564 21.01 1.05 -0.96
CA GLN A 564 20.93 1.03 -2.42
C GLN A 564 19.55 0.56 -2.93
N PRO A 565 18.98 1.20 -3.96
CA PRO A 565 17.74 0.74 -4.58
C PRO A 565 17.95 -0.57 -5.34
N ILE A 566 17.01 -1.51 -5.22
CA ILE A 566 16.99 -2.77 -5.95
C ILE A 566 16.00 -2.69 -7.10
N THR A 567 16.43 -3.00 -8.31
CA THR A 567 15.53 -3.17 -9.47
C THR A 567 14.92 -4.57 -9.46
N VAL A 568 13.59 -4.66 -9.41
CA VAL A 568 12.84 -5.91 -9.47
C VAL A 568 12.41 -6.18 -10.91
N PRO A 569 12.70 -7.37 -11.48
CA PRO A 569 12.24 -7.73 -12.81
C PRO A 569 10.71 -7.89 -12.86
N THR A 570 10.15 -7.68 -14.05
CA THR A 570 8.72 -7.96 -14.29
C THR A 570 8.52 -9.43 -14.67
N ASP A 571 7.50 -10.07 -14.08
CA ASP A 571 7.32 -11.53 -14.11
C ASP A 571 6.64 -12.07 -15.39
N ASN A 572 5.96 -11.21 -16.16
CA ASN A 572 5.11 -11.60 -17.30
C ASN A 572 5.49 -10.89 -18.60
N ASP A 573 5.15 -11.50 -19.75
CA ASP A 573 5.35 -10.94 -21.10
C ASP A 573 4.75 -9.53 -21.27
N GLU A 574 3.62 -9.23 -20.61
CA GLU A 574 2.96 -7.92 -20.63
C GLU A 574 3.64 -6.85 -19.76
N ARG A 575 4.66 -7.23 -18.95
CA ARG A 575 5.40 -6.37 -18.01
C ARG A 575 4.55 -5.60 -16.98
N THR A 576 3.32 -6.04 -16.72
CA THR A 576 2.39 -5.41 -15.76
C THR A 576 2.57 -5.91 -14.32
N GLN A 577 3.31 -7.01 -14.10
CA GLN A 577 3.42 -7.68 -12.80
C GLN A 577 4.88 -7.77 -12.33
N PHE A 578 5.08 -7.70 -11.02
CA PHE A 578 6.37 -7.95 -10.36
C PHE A 578 6.16 -8.71 -9.05
N SER A 579 7.16 -9.48 -8.62
CA SER A 579 7.16 -10.13 -7.31
C SER A 579 8.45 -9.90 -6.52
N LEU A 580 8.30 -9.79 -5.20
CA LEU A 580 9.40 -9.59 -4.25
C LEU A 580 9.26 -10.61 -3.11
N ALA A 581 10.23 -11.53 -3.01
CA ALA A 581 10.19 -12.65 -2.08
C ALA A 581 11.13 -12.43 -0.88
N PHE A 582 10.57 -12.43 0.34
CA PHE A 582 11.28 -12.39 1.61
C PHE A 582 11.31 -13.79 2.22
N ARG A 583 12.31 -14.59 1.83
CA ARG A 583 12.47 -16.00 2.23
C ARG A 583 13.88 -16.32 2.73
N GLY A 584 14.02 -17.40 3.49
CA GLY A 584 15.31 -17.90 3.97
C GLY A 584 16.08 -16.88 4.80
N ALA A 585 17.30 -16.55 4.35
CA ALA A 585 18.18 -15.57 5.00
C ALA A 585 17.70 -14.10 4.86
N ASP A 586 16.68 -13.85 4.05
CA ASP A 586 16.12 -12.53 3.75
C ASP A 586 14.75 -12.31 4.41
N ARG A 587 14.35 -13.21 5.31
CA ARG A 587 13.11 -13.08 6.09
C ARG A 587 13.16 -11.87 7.04
N PRO A 588 12.02 -11.21 7.33
CA PRO A 588 11.98 -10.10 8.27
C PRO A 588 12.16 -10.59 9.72
N THR A 589 13.15 -10.06 10.42
CA THR A 589 13.36 -10.32 11.87
C THR A 589 12.92 -9.16 12.75
N ALA A 590 12.68 -7.98 12.17
CA ALA A 590 12.27 -6.75 12.84
C ALA A 590 11.41 -5.90 11.88
N ASN A 591 10.74 -4.88 12.43
CA ASN A 591 9.95 -3.91 11.64
C ASN A 591 10.78 -3.30 10.50
N MET A 592 10.17 -3.19 9.32
CA MET A 592 10.83 -2.64 8.14
C MET A 592 9.92 -1.75 7.29
N GLU A 593 10.50 -0.76 6.63
CA GLU A 593 9.82 0.16 5.72
C GLU A 593 10.64 0.30 4.43
N PHE A 594 9.97 0.26 3.29
CA PHE A 594 10.58 0.48 1.97
C PHE A 594 9.60 1.16 1.02
N ASP A 595 10.13 1.90 0.06
CA ASP A 595 9.37 2.56 -0.98
C ASP A 595 9.39 1.73 -2.28
N LEU A 596 8.20 1.43 -2.80
CA LEU A 596 8.00 0.81 -4.12
C LEU A 596 7.78 1.89 -5.16
N THR A 597 8.72 2.04 -6.09
CA THR A 597 8.61 2.97 -7.23
C THR A 597 8.38 2.19 -8.51
N LEU A 598 7.22 2.37 -9.14
CA LEU A 598 6.91 1.84 -10.47
C LEU A 598 7.34 2.84 -11.53
N VAL A 599 8.02 2.41 -12.60
CA VAL A 599 8.43 3.26 -13.73
C VAL A 599 7.83 2.69 -15.02
N ASP A 600 7.04 3.49 -15.74
CA ASP A 600 6.44 3.09 -17.03
C ASP A 600 7.39 3.32 -18.23
N GLU A 601 6.96 2.97 -19.45
CA GLU A 601 7.76 3.12 -20.66
C GLU A 601 7.98 4.60 -21.07
N ASP A 602 7.15 5.52 -20.60
CA ASP A 602 7.27 6.98 -20.81
C ASP A 602 8.16 7.65 -19.70
N ASP A 603 8.89 6.84 -18.91
CA ASP A 603 9.73 7.25 -17.76
C ASP A 603 8.95 8.00 -16.65
N VAL A 604 7.63 7.77 -16.55
CA VAL A 604 6.80 8.33 -15.48
C VAL A 604 6.78 7.39 -14.28
N ALA A 605 7.05 7.94 -13.09
CA ALA A 605 7.21 7.17 -11.86
C ALA A 605 6.09 7.42 -10.82
N THR A 606 5.70 6.36 -10.11
CA THR A 606 4.82 6.41 -8.91
C THR A 606 5.48 5.69 -7.76
N THR A 607 5.62 6.37 -6.61
CA THR A 607 6.19 5.79 -5.38
C THR A 607 5.11 5.54 -4.33
N ARG A 608 5.16 4.38 -3.66
CA ARG A 608 4.29 4.00 -2.54
C ARG A 608 5.09 3.39 -1.39
N ALA A 609 4.89 3.87 -0.17
CA ALA A 609 5.54 3.32 1.01
C ALA A 609 4.87 2.02 1.47
N VAL A 610 5.67 1.02 1.85
CA VAL A 610 5.22 -0.24 2.45
C VAL A 610 5.85 -0.40 3.82
N LEU A 611 5.01 -0.56 4.85
CA LEU A 611 5.42 -0.78 6.24
C LEU A 611 5.04 -2.19 6.68
N VAL A 612 6.05 -2.98 7.02
CA VAL A 612 5.89 -4.35 7.54
C VAL A 612 6.18 -4.34 9.03
N GLN A 613 5.16 -4.67 9.83
CA GLN A 613 5.28 -4.80 11.27
C GLN A 613 5.49 -6.28 11.63
N VAL A 614 6.59 -6.59 12.31
CA VAL A 614 6.89 -7.93 12.81
C VAL A 614 6.46 -7.99 14.27
N ALA A 615 5.40 -8.74 14.54
CA ALA A 615 4.93 -9.01 15.89
C ALA A 615 5.79 -10.12 16.52
N GLU A 616 6.29 -9.87 17.73
CA GLU A 616 6.93 -10.90 18.54
C GLU A 616 5.86 -11.75 19.24
N ASP A 617 6.13 -13.05 19.25
CA ASP A 617 5.40 -14.11 19.95
C ASP A 617 5.35 -13.83 21.47
N GLN A 618 4.18 -13.90 22.11
CA GLN A 618 4.05 -13.52 23.52
C GLN A 618 4.42 -14.67 24.48
N VAL A 619 4.60 -14.36 25.76
CA VAL A 619 4.72 -15.40 26.79
C VAL A 619 3.33 -15.86 27.23
N PRO A 620 3.12 -17.16 27.53
CA PRO A 620 1.85 -17.65 28.04
C PRO A 620 1.36 -16.88 29.27
N GLN A 621 0.09 -16.48 29.26
CA GLN A 621 -0.55 -15.80 30.39
C GLN A 621 -1.16 -16.83 31.34
N VAL A 622 -0.78 -16.78 32.60
CA VAL A 622 -1.18 -17.72 33.65
C VAL A 622 -1.90 -16.97 34.77
N GLU A 623 -3.23 -17.02 34.74
CA GLU A 623 -4.09 -16.50 35.81
C GLU A 623 -4.57 -17.69 36.65
N LEU A 624 -4.07 -17.81 37.88
CA LEU A 624 -4.42 -18.89 38.79
C LEU A 624 -4.70 -18.33 40.19
N VAL A 625 -5.90 -18.59 40.71
CA VAL A 625 -6.32 -18.15 42.05
C VAL A 625 -6.95 -19.31 42.80
N VAL A 626 -6.49 -19.55 44.03
CA VAL A 626 -7.04 -20.58 44.93
C VAL A 626 -8.44 -20.18 45.39
N ASP A 627 -9.38 -21.11 45.35
CA ASP A 627 -10.75 -20.93 45.88
C ASP A 627 -10.90 -21.57 47.28
N VAL A 628 -11.93 -21.16 48.03
CA VAL A 628 -12.45 -21.74 49.29
C VAL A 628 -11.52 -21.74 50.51
N LEU A 629 -10.26 -22.17 50.36
CA LEU A 629 -9.33 -22.48 51.45
C LEU A 629 -8.98 -21.26 52.31
N ARG A 630 -8.94 -21.43 53.64
CA ARG A 630 -8.51 -20.38 54.57
C ARG A 630 -7.03 -20.03 54.39
N LYS A 631 -6.73 -18.74 54.46
CA LYS A 631 -5.37 -18.18 54.44
C LYS A 631 -4.98 -17.72 55.85
N GLN A 632 -3.84 -18.19 56.36
CA GLN A 632 -3.24 -17.74 57.61
C GLN A 632 -1.90 -17.06 57.31
N GLY A 633 -1.78 -15.76 57.64
CA GLY A 633 -0.64 -14.95 57.22
C GLY A 633 -0.53 -14.93 55.69
N ASN A 634 0.56 -15.49 55.14
CA ASN A 634 0.75 -15.62 53.70
C ASN A 634 0.74 -17.08 53.20
N SER A 635 -0.01 -17.99 53.83
CA SER A 635 -0.14 -19.38 53.36
C SER A 635 -1.55 -19.93 53.54
N PHE A 636 -2.02 -20.75 52.61
CA PHE A 636 -3.29 -21.48 52.71
C PHE A 636 -3.12 -22.73 53.58
N LEU A 637 -4.05 -22.98 54.50
CA LEU A 637 -4.01 -24.17 55.36
C LEU A 637 -4.58 -25.37 54.60
N VAL A 638 -3.82 -26.48 54.56
CA VAL A 638 -4.19 -27.71 53.86
C VAL A 638 -3.83 -28.95 54.68
N THR A 639 -4.56 -30.05 54.49
CA THR A 639 -4.15 -31.38 54.98
C THR A 639 -3.20 -32.07 53.98
N PRO A 640 -2.47 -33.15 54.37
CA PRO A 640 -1.60 -33.90 53.46
C PRO A 640 -2.34 -34.60 52.31
N ILE A 641 -3.66 -34.74 52.43
CA ILE A 641 -4.53 -35.37 51.42
C ILE A 641 -5.40 -34.37 50.66
N ALA A 642 -5.18 -33.07 50.86
CA ALA A 642 -6.01 -32.03 50.28
C ALA A 642 -5.96 -32.00 48.75
N ARG A 643 -7.09 -31.58 48.17
CA ARG A 643 -7.26 -31.20 46.77
C ARG A 643 -7.45 -29.70 46.74
N VAL A 644 -6.45 -28.94 46.30
CA VAL A 644 -6.53 -27.48 46.24
C VAL A 644 -7.37 -27.08 45.02
N PRO A 645 -8.53 -26.41 45.21
CA PRO A 645 -9.36 -25.93 44.12
C PRO A 645 -8.92 -24.55 43.64
N PHE A 646 -9.31 -24.21 42.42
CA PHE A 646 -9.07 -22.90 41.82
C PHE A 646 -10.38 -22.24 41.39
N LEU A 647 -10.39 -20.90 41.34
CA LEU A 647 -11.54 -20.13 40.86
C LEU A 647 -11.83 -20.44 39.39
N THR A 648 -13.11 -20.43 39.01
CA THR A 648 -13.54 -20.69 37.62
C THR A 648 -13.10 -19.62 36.61
N GLU A 649 -12.66 -18.46 37.10
CA GLU A 649 -12.03 -17.40 36.32
C GLU A 649 -10.56 -17.71 35.99
N SER A 650 -9.93 -18.66 36.69
CA SER A 650 -8.56 -19.09 36.43
C SER A 650 -8.44 -19.65 35.01
N LYS A 651 -7.39 -19.23 34.30
CA LYS A 651 -7.14 -19.61 32.92
C LYS A 651 -5.65 -19.57 32.57
N VAL A 652 -5.24 -20.47 31.68
CA VAL A 652 -3.97 -20.41 30.98
C VAL A 652 -4.25 -20.09 29.52
N LYS A 653 -3.60 -19.08 28.96
CA LYS A 653 -3.83 -18.63 27.59
C LYS A 653 -2.53 -18.32 26.87
N ASP A 654 -2.48 -18.69 25.60
CA ASP A 654 -1.39 -18.39 24.67
C ASP A 654 -1.96 -17.89 23.32
N ASP A 655 -1.15 -17.20 22.52
CA ASP A 655 -1.55 -16.73 21.18
C ASP A 655 -1.32 -17.81 20.09
N ALA A 656 -0.21 -18.54 20.17
CA ALA A 656 0.12 -19.67 19.29
C ALA A 656 -0.57 -20.98 19.73
N GLY A 657 -0.33 -21.36 20.99
CA GLY A 657 -0.75 -22.63 21.60
C GLY A 657 0.22 -23.10 22.69
N LEU A 658 -0.29 -23.86 23.65
CA LEU A 658 0.44 -24.42 24.78
C LEU A 658 1.03 -25.80 24.44
N SER A 659 2.31 -26.03 24.72
CA SER A 659 2.98 -27.34 24.57
C SER A 659 3.04 -28.16 25.87
N LYS A 660 3.20 -27.49 27.02
CA LYS A 660 3.32 -28.13 28.33
C LYS A 660 2.75 -27.21 29.42
N VAL A 661 1.90 -27.75 30.29
CA VAL A 661 1.40 -27.05 31.48
C VAL A 661 1.60 -27.94 32.72
N VAL A 662 2.36 -27.44 33.70
CA VAL A 662 2.74 -28.18 34.92
C VAL A 662 2.69 -27.30 36.17
N PHE A 663 2.27 -27.86 37.29
CA PHE A 663 2.54 -27.29 38.61
C PHE A 663 3.98 -27.60 39.00
N ALA A 664 4.83 -26.58 39.06
CA ALA A 664 6.15 -26.68 39.65
C ALA A 664 6.06 -26.28 41.13
N TYR A 665 6.50 -27.16 42.02
CA TYR A 665 6.42 -26.93 43.46
C TYR A 665 7.73 -27.25 44.17
N THR A 666 7.93 -26.60 45.30
CA THR A 666 9.00 -26.88 46.25
C THR A 666 8.38 -27.08 47.63
N TYR A 667 8.90 -28.02 48.43
CA TYR A 667 8.42 -28.25 49.78
C TYR A 667 9.53 -28.45 50.81
N GLN A 668 9.27 -28.03 52.05
CA GLN A 668 10.21 -28.06 53.17
C GLN A 668 9.44 -28.24 54.50
N GLN A 669 9.99 -29.02 55.43
CA GLN A 669 9.41 -29.23 56.77
C GLN A 669 9.65 -28.02 57.68
N VAL A 670 8.64 -27.63 58.49
CA VAL A 670 8.62 -26.35 59.24
C VAL A 670 8.86 -26.51 60.74
N ASP A 671 8.48 -27.63 61.36
CA ASP A 671 8.41 -27.80 62.83
C ASP A 671 9.75 -27.94 63.57
N ALA A 672 10.84 -27.35 63.06
CA ALA A 672 12.11 -27.26 63.78
C ALA A 672 12.16 -26.07 64.76
N ALA A 673 11.50 -24.96 64.43
CA ALA A 673 11.75 -23.67 65.07
C ALA A 673 11.18 -23.54 66.49
N VAL A 674 9.93 -23.98 66.72
CA VAL A 674 9.26 -23.89 68.04
C VAL A 674 9.99 -24.70 69.10
N THR A 675 10.63 -25.80 68.68
CA THR A 675 11.46 -26.65 69.54
C THR A 675 12.75 -25.96 70.01
N VAL A 676 13.20 -24.89 69.34
CA VAL A 676 14.41 -24.13 69.72
C VAL A 676 14.06 -23.04 70.75
N GLU A 677 13.06 -22.19 70.49
CA GLU A 677 12.68 -21.11 71.42
C GLU A 677 12.23 -21.63 72.79
N ALA A 678 11.42 -22.70 72.84
CA ALA A 678 10.99 -23.30 74.10
C ALA A 678 12.12 -23.94 74.92
N LYS A 679 13.31 -24.15 74.33
CA LYS A 679 14.47 -24.82 74.96
C LYS A 679 15.62 -23.88 75.27
N LEU A 680 15.60 -22.65 74.75
CA LEU A 680 16.57 -21.60 75.08
C LEU A 680 16.74 -21.33 76.59
N PRO A 681 15.70 -21.35 77.46
CA PRO A 681 15.88 -21.13 78.89
C PRO A 681 16.72 -22.22 79.57
N LEU A 682 16.60 -23.48 79.12
CA LEU A 682 17.39 -24.60 79.63
C LEU A 682 18.87 -24.49 79.22
N VAL A 683 19.14 -24.00 78.01
CA VAL A 683 20.52 -23.75 77.53
C VAL A 683 21.13 -22.52 78.21
N ALA A 684 20.37 -21.44 78.37
CA ALA A 684 20.81 -20.23 79.08
C ALA A 684 21.20 -20.54 80.53
N GLY A 685 20.44 -21.39 81.23
CA GLY A 685 20.76 -21.87 82.57
C GLY A 685 22.04 -22.74 82.69
N VAL A 686 22.61 -23.19 81.57
CA VAL A 686 23.90 -23.90 81.51
C VAL A 686 25.06 -22.94 81.20
N PHE A 687 24.84 -21.91 80.38
CA PHE A 687 25.87 -20.93 80.02
C PHE A 687 26.02 -19.76 81.02
N ALA A 688 25.01 -19.48 81.86
CA ALA A 688 25.00 -18.31 82.74
C ALA A 688 25.78 -18.43 84.08
N GLY A 689 26.58 -19.49 84.28
CA GLY A 689 27.66 -19.50 85.28
C GLY A 689 27.28 -19.33 86.77
N ALA A 690 26.06 -19.63 87.18
CA ALA A 690 25.64 -19.53 88.59
C ALA A 690 26.29 -20.64 89.47
N PRO A 691 26.99 -20.30 90.59
CA PRO A 691 27.80 -21.28 91.32
C PRO A 691 27.05 -21.92 92.50
N LEU A 692 26.43 -23.10 92.34
CA LEU A 692 25.82 -23.84 93.47
C LEU A 692 25.96 -25.37 93.39
N MET A 693 26.60 -25.91 94.45
CA MET A 693 26.53 -27.28 95.02
C MET A 693 26.91 -28.52 94.15
N PRO A 694 27.77 -29.42 94.66
CA PRO A 694 28.07 -30.69 94.00
C PRO A 694 26.97 -31.72 94.25
N THR A 695 26.21 -32.06 93.21
CA THR A 695 25.32 -33.23 93.20
C THR A 695 25.47 -34.02 91.90
N ILE A 696 25.00 -35.27 91.91
CA ILE A 696 25.32 -36.36 90.96
C ILE A 696 24.86 -36.07 89.49
N ALA A 697 24.25 -34.92 89.22
CA ALA A 697 23.65 -34.55 87.93
C ALA A 697 24.61 -33.88 86.90
N ALA A 698 25.89 -33.66 87.23
CA ALA A 698 26.84 -32.98 86.36
C ALA A 698 27.06 -33.63 84.97
N PRO A 699 27.39 -34.94 84.84
CA PRO A 699 27.64 -35.55 83.52
C PRO A 699 26.37 -35.69 82.67
N ILE A 700 25.19 -35.70 83.30
CA ILE A 700 23.90 -35.81 82.61
C ILE A 700 23.62 -34.55 81.78
N ARG A 701 23.96 -33.35 82.28
CA ARG A 701 23.70 -32.08 81.59
C ARG A 701 24.52 -31.91 80.31
N THR A 702 25.81 -32.27 80.34
CA THR A 702 26.69 -32.19 79.16
C THR A 702 26.30 -33.22 78.09
N VAL A 703 25.86 -34.41 78.50
CA VAL A 703 25.32 -35.43 77.59
C VAL A 703 24.04 -34.93 76.92
N ILE A 704 23.10 -34.35 77.67
CA ILE A 704 21.87 -33.76 77.09
C ILE A 704 22.24 -32.69 76.05
N ALA A 705 23.14 -31.75 76.39
CA ALA A 705 23.54 -30.69 75.45
C ALA A 705 24.21 -31.23 74.17
N ALA A 706 25.11 -32.22 74.28
CA ALA A 706 25.79 -32.80 73.12
C ALA A 706 24.85 -33.65 72.25
N GLN A 707 23.95 -34.43 72.85
CA GLN A 707 22.95 -35.21 72.13
C GLN A 707 21.99 -34.28 71.34
N TYR A 708 21.56 -33.17 71.97
CA TYR A 708 20.70 -32.18 71.34
C TYR A 708 21.32 -31.50 70.11
N VAL A 709 22.65 -31.30 70.10
CA VAL A 709 23.36 -30.74 68.94
C VAL A 709 23.44 -31.75 67.79
N GLN A 710 23.57 -33.06 68.08
CA GLN A 710 23.52 -34.10 67.05
C GLN A 710 22.10 -34.33 66.50
N ASP A 711 21.08 -34.44 67.37
CA ASP A 711 19.67 -34.61 66.95
C ASP A 711 19.18 -33.40 66.12
N ALA A 712 19.71 -32.19 66.39
CA ALA A 712 19.46 -31.00 65.58
C ALA A 712 20.20 -31.00 64.22
N SER A 713 21.24 -31.82 64.05
CA SER A 713 21.94 -31.99 62.76
C SER A 713 21.45 -33.17 61.92
N ASP A 714 20.87 -34.21 62.56
CA ASP A 714 20.38 -35.41 61.87
C ASP A 714 18.92 -35.32 61.38
N ALA A 715 18.15 -34.35 61.88
CA ALA A 715 16.81 -34.09 61.36
C ALA A 715 16.88 -33.47 59.94
N ASN A 716 16.04 -33.93 59.00
CA ASN A 716 15.93 -33.43 57.60
C ASN A 716 15.40 -31.96 57.48
N VAL A 717 15.51 -31.19 58.56
CA VAL A 717 15.17 -29.78 58.68
C VAL A 717 16.00 -28.97 57.68
N GLY A 718 15.33 -28.31 56.73
CA GLY A 718 15.97 -27.41 55.78
C GLY A 718 16.16 -27.96 54.36
N LYS A 719 15.93 -29.25 54.11
CA LYS A 719 16.12 -29.82 52.75
C LYS A 719 14.92 -29.55 51.84
N THR A 720 14.96 -28.45 51.11
CA THR A 720 13.98 -28.13 50.06
C THR A 720 14.01 -29.18 48.95
N THR A 721 12.87 -29.80 48.66
CA THR A 721 12.71 -30.76 47.57
C THR A 721 11.78 -30.16 46.51
N ALA A 722 12.18 -30.23 45.23
CA ALA A 722 11.41 -29.71 44.10
C ALA A 722 10.77 -30.84 43.30
N GLY A 723 9.63 -30.56 42.65
CA GLY A 723 8.94 -31.48 41.76
C GLY A 723 8.06 -30.76 40.74
N GLU A 724 7.68 -31.49 39.69
CA GLU A 724 6.68 -31.05 38.70
C GLU A 724 5.51 -32.05 38.69
N PHE A 725 4.29 -31.55 38.60
CA PHE A 725 3.08 -32.35 38.42
C PHE A 725 2.29 -31.83 37.20
N PRO A 726 2.00 -32.67 36.19
CA PRO A 726 1.26 -32.23 35.00
C PRO A 726 -0.18 -31.87 35.32
N LEU A 727 -0.70 -30.82 34.69
CA LEU A 727 -2.11 -30.43 34.83
C LEU A 727 -3.00 -31.45 34.08
N PRO A 728 -3.85 -32.24 34.77
CA PRO A 728 -4.60 -33.34 34.13
C PRO A 728 -5.48 -32.86 32.97
N ARG A 729 -6.22 -31.76 33.18
CA ARG A 729 -7.06 -31.12 32.15
C ARG A 729 -6.29 -30.79 30.87
N PHE A 730 -5.03 -30.34 30.97
CA PHE A 730 -4.19 -30.08 29.80
C PHE A 730 -3.86 -31.37 29.07
N THR A 731 -3.48 -32.43 29.79
CA THR A 731 -3.17 -33.73 29.16
C THR A 731 -4.38 -34.35 28.46
N GLU A 732 -5.59 -34.15 28.97
CA GLU A 732 -6.84 -34.59 28.32
C GLU A 732 -7.20 -33.74 27.09
N GLU A 733 -7.19 -32.40 27.20
CA GLU A 733 -7.47 -31.50 26.08
C GLU A 733 -6.45 -31.62 24.95
N PHE A 734 -5.20 -31.95 25.28
CA PHE A 734 -4.16 -32.26 24.32
C PHE A 734 -4.37 -33.63 23.66
N ALA A 735 -4.72 -34.67 24.43
CA ALA A 735 -5.01 -36.01 23.90
C ALA A 735 -6.23 -36.06 22.97
N LYS A 736 -7.19 -35.13 23.11
CA LYS A 736 -8.33 -34.97 22.19
C LYS A 736 -7.94 -34.42 20.81
N ARG A 737 -6.74 -33.84 20.65
CA ARG A 737 -6.31 -33.22 19.37
C ARG A 737 -5.97 -34.29 18.34
N ARG A 738 -6.21 -33.93 17.07
CA ARG A 738 -5.84 -34.78 15.94
C ARG A 738 -4.34 -34.66 15.70
N PHE A 739 -3.62 -35.77 15.86
CA PHE A 739 -2.22 -35.88 15.47
C PHE A 739 -2.11 -36.53 14.09
N ASP A 740 -1.51 -35.84 13.13
CA ASP A 740 -1.20 -36.40 11.80
C ASP A 740 0.24 -36.97 11.78
N THR A 741 0.57 -37.81 10.80
CA THR A 741 1.95 -38.25 10.55
C THR A 741 2.72 -37.19 9.75
N LEU A 742 4.05 -37.16 9.88
CA LEU A 742 4.89 -36.17 9.20
C LEU A 742 4.68 -36.11 7.67
N ALA A 743 4.38 -37.24 7.02
CA ALA A 743 4.06 -37.30 5.60
C ALA A 743 2.73 -36.59 5.25
N VAL A 744 1.68 -36.83 6.04
CA VAL A 744 0.37 -36.18 5.88
C VAL A 744 0.47 -34.69 6.18
N LEU A 745 1.22 -34.32 7.22
CA LEU A 745 1.48 -32.93 7.56
C LEU A 745 2.16 -32.18 6.41
N ASN A 746 3.26 -32.72 5.86
CA ASN A 746 3.97 -32.09 4.72
C ASN A 746 3.08 -31.89 3.49
N GLN A 747 2.13 -32.79 3.22
CA GLN A 747 1.13 -32.59 2.17
C GLN A 747 0.20 -31.41 2.48
N LYS A 748 -0.31 -31.32 3.71
CA LYS A 748 -1.19 -30.22 4.17
C LYS A 748 -0.51 -28.85 4.12
N LEU A 749 0.77 -28.76 4.49
CA LEU A 749 1.53 -27.50 4.48
C LEU A 749 1.54 -26.80 3.11
N THR A 750 1.41 -27.56 2.01
CA THR A 750 1.36 -27.02 0.64
C THR A 750 0.00 -26.44 0.23
N VAL A 751 -1.07 -26.75 0.96
CA VAL A 751 -2.44 -26.30 0.68
C VAL A 751 -2.78 -25.12 1.59
N PRO A 752 -3.36 -24.01 1.08
CA PRO A 752 -3.81 -22.91 1.92
C PRO A 752 -4.80 -23.38 3.00
N GLN A 753 -4.45 -23.22 4.27
CA GLN A 753 -5.26 -23.71 5.39
C GLN A 753 -6.46 -22.78 5.66
N PRO A 754 -7.70 -23.32 5.80
CA PRO A 754 -8.85 -22.54 6.28
C PRO A 754 -8.67 -22.08 7.75
N PRO A 755 -9.25 -20.95 8.18
CA PRO A 755 -9.03 -20.40 9.53
C PRO A 755 -9.56 -21.23 10.71
N ASP A 756 -10.43 -22.22 10.47
CA ASP A 756 -11.45 -22.65 11.44
C ASP A 756 -11.23 -24.03 12.12
N ASP A 757 -9.98 -24.46 12.32
CA ASP A 757 -9.69 -25.48 13.36
C ASP A 757 -8.21 -25.42 13.83
N PRO A 758 -7.89 -24.72 14.93
CA PRO A 758 -6.55 -24.75 15.51
C PRO A 758 -6.32 -26.09 16.23
N GLN A 759 -5.39 -26.90 15.70
CA GLN A 759 -5.01 -28.17 16.33
C GLN A 759 -4.22 -27.99 17.64
N THR A 760 -3.83 -26.75 17.98
CA THR A 760 -3.14 -26.40 19.22
C THR A 760 -4.12 -25.99 20.33
N VAL A 761 -3.74 -26.24 21.60
CA VAL A 761 -4.52 -25.82 22.77
C VAL A 761 -4.14 -24.38 23.13
N ARG A 762 -4.92 -23.38 22.69
CA ARG A 762 -4.63 -21.95 22.93
C ARG A 762 -5.17 -21.39 24.25
N GLU A 763 -6.24 -21.95 24.77
CA GLU A 763 -6.86 -21.49 26.02
C GLU A 763 -7.36 -22.69 26.83
N LEU A 764 -7.06 -22.68 28.12
CA LEU A 764 -7.50 -23.66 29.10
C LEU A 764 -8.12 -22.94 30.29
N ARG A 765 -9.40 -23.18 30.56
CA ARG A 765 -10.16 -22.59 31.67
C ARG A 765 -10.50 -23.64 32.72
N PHE A 766 -10.43 -23.26 33.99
CA PHE A 766 -10.70 -24.14 35.14
C PHE A 766 -12.22 -24.21 35.42
N GLN A 767 -12.97 -24.86 34.52
CA GLN A 767 -14.44 -24.87 34.57
C GLN A 767 -15.03 -25.81 35.62
N ASN A 768 -14.33 -26.87 36.02
CA ASN A 768 -14.85 -27.90 36.93
C ASN A 768 -14.04 -27.93 38.23
N GLN A 769 -14.60 -27.33 39.29
CA GLN A 769 -13.94 -27.21 40.59
C GLN A 769 -13.58 -28.55 41.27
N ASP A 770 -14.16 -29.68 40.82
CA ASP A 770 -13.90 -31.00 41.40
C ASP A 770 -12.78 -31.77 40.68
N GLU A 771 -12.54 -31.48 39.41
CA GLU A 771 -11.54 -32.12 38.54
C GLU A 771 -10.29 -31.25 38.36
N ASP A 772 -10.47 -29.94 38.22
CA ASP A 772 -9.40 -28.96 38.02
C ASP A 772 -8.70 -28.61 39.35
N VAL A 773 -8.24 -29.62 40.09
CA VAL A 773 -7.66 -29.49 41.43
C VAL A 773 -6.20 -29.93 41.48
N PHE A 774 -5.38 -29.26 42.28
CA PHE A 774 -4.04 -29.75 42.61
C PHE A 774 -4.13 -30.74 43.78
N ASN A 775 -3.91 -32.03 43.51
CA ASN A 775 -4.07 -33.12 44.47
C ASN A 775 -2.73 -33.42 45.19
N LEU A 776 -2.60 -32.99 46.45
CA LEU A 776 -1.37 -33.15 47.24
C LEU A 776 -1.00 -34.62 47.44
N LYS A 777 -1.99 -35.51 47.64
CA LYS A 777 -1.77 -36.94 47.83
C LYS A 777 -1.16 -37.62 46.60
N ALA A 778 -1.54 -37.15 45.40
CA ALA A 778 -1.02 -37.67 44.14
C ALA A 778 0.34 -37.05 43.77
N ALA A 779 0.50 -35.74 43.95
CA ALA A 779 1.72 -35.02 43.62
C ALA A 779 2.87 -35.30 44.60
N ILE A 780 2.58 -35.36 45.91
CA ILE A 780 3.60 -35.50 46.96
C ILE A 780 3.17 -36.54 48.02
N PRO A 781 3.16 -37.85 47.67
CA PRO A 781 2.78 -38.93 48.60
C PRO A 781 3.62 -39.00 49.88
N ALA A 782 4.79 -38.35 49.90
CA ALA A 782 5.71 -38.28 51.04
C ALA A 782 5.26 -37.30 52.15
N LEU A 783 4.25 -36.46 51.92
CA LEU A 783 3.72 -35.56 52.95
C LEU A 783 2.89 -36.29 54.01
N LEU A 784 2.25 -37.40 53.64
CA LEU A 784 1.37 -38.17 54.52
C LEU A 784 2.17 -39.15 55.37
N GLU A 785 2.18 -38.94 56.68
CA GLU A 785 2.74 -39.92 57.62
C GLU A 785 1.86 -41.19 57.64
N LYS A 786 2.48 -42.36 57.48
CA LYS A 786 1.77 -43.64 57.33
C LYS A 786 1.58 -44.39 58.65
N ASP A 787 2.33 -43.99 59.67
CA ASP A 787 2.32 -44.59 61.00
C ASP A 787 1.40 -43.77 61.93
N ALA A 788 0.27 -44.35 62.32
CA ALA A 788 -0.70 -43.70 63.20
C ALA A 788 -0.17 -43.38 64.62
N SER A 789 1.02 -43.88 64.99
CA SER A 789 1.71 -43.51 66.23
C SER A 789 2.67 -42.32 66.07
N LYS A 790 2.77 -41.77 64.86
CA LYS A 790 3.58 -40.59 64.54
C LYS A 790 2.69 -39.41 64.19
N ILE A 791 3.25 -38.24 64.40
CA ILE A 791 2.55 -36.98 64.33
C ILE A 791 2.79 -36.40 62.95
N GLN A 792 1.70 -36.02 62.28
CA GLN A 792 1.76 -35.38 60.98
C GLN A 792 2.57 -34.08 61.07
N ALA A 793 3.78 -34.09 60.48
CA ALA A 793 4.65 -32.92 60.45
C ALA A 793 4.08 -31.83 59.54
N ARG A 794 4.36 -30.57 59.87
CA ARG A 794 4.01 -29.42 59.03
C ARG A 794 5.02 -29.20 57.92
N TYR A 795 4.52 -28.92 56.73
CA TYR A 795 5.32 -28.60 55.55
C TYR A 795 4.87 -27.27 54.95
N ARG A 796 5.82 -26.42 54.55
CA ARG A 796 5.57 -25.29 53.66
C ARG A 796 5.80 -25.77 52.24
N ILE A 797 4.83 -25.53 51.36
CA ILE A 797 4.92 -25.76 49.93
C ILE A 797 4.82 -24.41 49.23
N GLU A 798 5.73 -24.11 48.31
CA GLU A 798 5.59 -22.99 47.38
C GLU A 798 5.41 -23.54 45.97
N MET A 799 4.30 -23.18 45.32
CA MET A 799 3.86 -23.73 44.04
C MET A 799 3.59 -22.62 43.02
N ASN A 800 4.07 -22.82 41.80
CA ASN A 800 3.73 -22.02 40.62
C ASN A 800 3.12 -22.91 39.54
N LEU A 801 2.23 -22.35 38.73
CA LEU A 801 1.79 -22.99 37.49
C LEU A 801 2.66 -22.47 36.35
N LEU A 802 3.40 -23.36 35.70
CA LEU A 802 4.24 -23.07 34.55
C LEU A 802 3.53 -23.51 33.27
N ALA A 803 3.47 -22.61 32.30
CA ALA A 803 2.90 -22.83 30.97
C ALA A 803 3.98 -22.56 29.92
N THR A 804 4.22 -23.51 29.03
CA THR A 804 5.22 -23.42 27.96
C THR A 804 4.49 -23.24 26.62
N ASP A 805 4.91 -22.27 25.82
CA ASP A 805 4.38 -22.03 24.47
C ASP A 805 4.74 -23.14 23.47
N THR A 806 4.35 -22.95 22.20
CA THR A 806 4.67 -23.86 21.09
C THR A 806 5.80 -23.35 20.18
N ASN A 807 6.51 -22.29 20.55
CA ASN A 807 7.52 -21.65 19.72
C ASN A 807 8.89 -22.36 19.81
N TYR A 808 8.99 -23.48 19.10
CA TYR A 808 10.25 -24.20 18.93
C TYR A 808 11.17 -23.59 17.86
N GLU A 809 10.77 -22.47 17.23
CA GLU A 809 11.59 -21.81 16.22
C GLU A 809 12.69 -20.94 16.86
N THR A 810 12.32 -19.95 17.69
CA THR A 810 13.28 -19.17 18.48
C THR A 810 13.67 -19.85 19.79
N GLY A 811 12.88 -20.82 20.25
CA GLY A 811 13.04 -21.51 21.53
C GLY A 811 11.86 -21.17 22.46
N PRO A 812 11.28 -22.17 23.13
CA PRO A 812 9.99 -22.00 23.79
C PRO A 812 10.12 -21.15 25.05
N LYS A 813 9.19 -20.23 25.24
CA LYS A 813 9.09 -19.35 26.41
C LYS A 813 8.15 -19.99 27.44
N VAL A 814 8.39 -19.65 28.70
CA VAL A 814 7.63 -20.16 29.84
C VAL A 814 6.96 -18.99 30.56
N GLY A 815 5.63 -18.99 30.55
CA GLY A 815 4.80 -18.18 31.43
C GLY A 815 4.65 -18.82 32.80
N GLN A 816 4.49 -18.00 33.84
CA GLN A 816 4.27 -18.45 35.21
C GLN A 816 3.19 -17.61 35.89
N SER A 817 2.53 -18.19 36.90
CA SER A 817 1.59 -17.49 37.78
C SER A 817 2.21 -16.25 38.43
N VAL A 818 1.45 -15.15 38.49
CA VAL A 818 1.92 -13.83 38.97
C VAL A 818 2.43 -13.87 40.42
N GLU A 819 1.73 -14.60 41.30
CA GLU A 819 2.16 -14.84 42.68
C GLU A 819 2.30 -16.35 42.95
N PRO A 820 3.35 -16.79 43.67
CA PRO A 820 3.48 -18.19 44.07
C PRO A 820 2.46 -18.55 45.16
N ILE A 821 1.72 -19.62 44.91
CA ILE A 821 0.76 -20.17 45.87
C ILE A 821 1.53 -20.87 46.98
N ARG A 822 1.39 -20.35 48.19
CA ARG A 822 2.04 -20.91 49.39
C ARG A 822 1.03 -21.71 50.18
N LEU A 823 1.29 -23.00 50.39
CA LEU A 823 0.48 -23.89 51.20
C LEU A 823 1.23 -24.22 52.49
N LEU A 824 0.51 -24.31 53.61
CA LEU A 824 1.00 -24.83 54.87
C LEU A 824 0.22 -26.11 55.18
N VAL A 825 0.90 -27.24 55.04
CA VAL A 825 0.38 -28.56 55.40
C VAL A 825 0.34 -28.65 56.92
N ILE A 826 -0.83 -28.97 57.47
CA ILE A 826 -1.09 -29.16 58.90
C ILE A 826 -1.83 -30.49 59.15
N SER A 827 -1.94 -30.90 60.41
CA SER A 827 -2.73 -32.08 60.76
C SER A 827 -4.25 -31.78 60.68
N GLU A 828 -5.05 -32.83 60.50
CA GLU A 828 -6.52 -32.73 60.49
C GLU A 828 -7.04 -32.09 61.80
N ALA A 829 -6.51 -32.53 62.95
CA ALA A 829 -6.84 -31.99 64.27
C ALA A 829 -6.55 -30.48 64.39
N GLU A 830 -5.48 -29.98 63.76
CA GLU A 830 -5.18 -28.54 63.76
C GLU A 830 -6.16 -27.75 62.89
N LEU A 831 -6.53 -28.28 61.72
CA LEU A 831 -7.51 -27.63 60.85
C LEU A 831 -8.91 -27.62 61.48
N LEU A 832 -9.31 -28.70 62.14
CA LEU A 832 -10.58 -28.78 62.88
C LEU A 832 -10.70 -27.71 63.98
N VAL A 833 -9.60 -27.40 64.69
CA VAL A 833 -9.60 -26.33 65.70
C VAL A 833 -9.76 -24.95 65.07
N GLU A 834 -9.19 -24.69 63.89
CA GLU A 834 -9.41 -23.42 63.18
C GLU A 834 -10.84 -23.33 62.60
N ILE A 835 -11.41 -24.42 62.10
CA ILE A 835 -12.82 -24.48 61.66
C ILE A 835 -13.77 -24.20 62.83
N ALA A 836 -13.53 -24.80 64.00
CA ALA A 836 -14.36 -24.61 65.19
C ALA A 836 -14.43 -23.13 65.66
N LYS A 837 -13.36 -22.34 65.45
CA LYS A 837 -13.38 -20.88 65.73
C LYS A 837 -14.30 -20.13 64.77
N ASP A 838 -14.34 -20.49 63.49
CA ASP A 838 -15.24 -19.87 62.52
C ASP A 838 -16.70 -20.22 62.83
N GLU A 839 -16.96 -21.46 63.26
CA GLU A 839 -18.29 -21.89 63.72
C GLU A 839 -18.72 -21.12 64.99
N GLU A 840 -17.80 -20.87 65.94
CA GLU A 840 -18.06 -20.06 67.16
C GLU A 840 -18.49 -18.62 66.79
N VAL A 841 -17.88 -18.02 65.76
CA VAL A 841 -18.31 -16.72 65.21
C VAL A 841 -19.70 -16.79 64.57
N GLN A 842 -20.05 -17.90 63.88
CA GLN A 842 -21.40 -18.06 63.32
C GLN A 842 -22.46 -18.30 64.41
N ILE A 843 -22.15 -18.97 65.52
CA ILE A 843 -23.06 -19.09 66.67
C ILE A 843 -23.36 -17.70 67.26
N ALA A 844 -22.35 -16.85 67.46
CA ALA A 844 -22.58 -15.49 67.95
C ALA A 844 -23.52 -14.68 67.03
N ARG A 845 -23.37 -14.82 65.70
CA ARG A 845 -24.30 -14.22 64.72
C ARG A 845 -25.71 -14.81 64.79
N LEU A 846 -25.85 -16.10 65.14
CA LEU A 846 -27.15 -16.76 65.29
C LEU A 846 -27.86 -16.34 66.59
N ASP A 847 -27.10 -16.07 67.67
CA ASP A 847 -27.62 -15.46 68.89
C ASP A 847 -28.12 -14.01 68.63
N ASP A 848 -27.46 -13.24 67.74
CA ASP A 848 -27.94 -11.95 67.26
C ASP A 848 -29.24 -12.05 66.42
N VAL A 849 -29.38 -13.09 65.58
CA VAL A 849 -30.63 -13.41 64.87
C VAL A 849 -31.76 -13.67 65.87
N LEU A 850 -31.53 -14.53 66.86
CA LEU A 850 -32.50 -14.84 67.91
C LEU A 850 -32.89 -13.62 68.73
N LYS A 851 -31.94 -12.73 69.03
CA LYS A 851 -32.20 -11.46 69.70
C LYS A 851 -33.17 -10.59 68.91
N LYS A 852 -32.92 -10.38 67.60
CA LYS A 852 -33.83 -9.60 66.74
C LYS A 852 -35.22 -10.22 66.65
N LEU A 853 -35.33 -11.54 66.51
CA LEU A 853 -36.63 -12.22 66.45
C LEU A 853 -37.40 -12.13 67.78
N ARG A 854 -36.72 -12.13 68.94
CA ARG A 854 -37.33 -11.89 70.27
C ARG A 854 -37.77 -10.44 70.49
N GLU A 855 -36.98 -9.48 70.02
CA GLU A 855 -37.36 -8.05 70.00
C GLU A 855 -38.61 -7.85 69.12
N ALA A 856 -38.63 -8.46 67.94
CA ALA A 856 -39.78 -8.54 67.05
C ALA A 856 -41.02 -9.15 67.73
N GLN A 857 -40.89 -10.32 68.36
CA GLN A 857 -41.98 -10.96 69.11
C GLN A 857 -42.53 -10.07 70.23
N THR A 858 -41.65 -9.35 70.93
CA THR A 858 -42.03 -8.41 71.99
C THR A 858 -42.83 -7.24 71.41
N LYS A 859 -42.39 -6.67 70.28
CA LYS A 859 -43.14 -5.62 69.55
C LYS A 859 -44.50 -6.10 69.07
N LEU A 860 -44.59 -7.31 68.50
CA LEU A 860 -45.85 -7.91 68.05
C LEU A 860 -46.82 -8.12 69.22
N SER A 861 -46.34 -8.67 70.33
CA SER A 861 -47.15 -8.91 71.54
C SER A 861 -47.70 -7.61 72.14
N GLN A 862 -46.85 -6.58 72.26
CA GLN A 862 -47.29 -5.25 72.72
C GLN A 862 -48.31 -4.59 71.76
N THR A 863 -48.18 -4.82 70.47
CA THR A 863 -49.08 -4.27 69.44
C THR A 863 -50.43 -5.00 69.46
N ALA A 864 -50.43 -6.33 69.57
CA ALA A 864 -51.64 -7.14 69.75
C ALA A 864 -52.45 -6.74 71.00
N VAL A 865 -51.78 -6.48 72.13
CA VAL A 865 -52.44 -5.99 73.36
C VAL A 865 -53.11 -4.63 73.15
N ARG A 866 -52.52 -3.73 72.35
CA ARG A 866 -53.13 -2.42 72.01
C ARG A 866 -54.28 -2.53 71.01
N LEU A 867 -54.33 -3.60 70.22
CA LEU A 867 -55.39 -3.90 69.26
C LEU A 867 -56.48 -4.80 69.86
N ARG A 868 -56.56 -4.91 71.19
CA ARG A 868 -57.55 -5.75 71.89
C ARG A 868 -58.98 -5.19 71.80
N ASP A 869 -59.12 -3.87 71.78
CA ASP A 869 -60.43 -3.22 71.68
C ASP A 869 -61.09 -3.47 70.32
N LEU A 870 -62.41 -3.62 70.31
CA LEU A 870 -63.19 -3.93 69.10
C LEU A 870 -63.18 -2.78 68.07
N ALA A 871 -63.00 -1.54 68.52
CA ALA A 871 -62.94 -0.34 67.69
C ALA A 871 -61.87 0.65 68.23
N PRO A 872 -60.57 0.39 67.97
CA PRO A 872 -59.51 1.27 68.45
C PRO A 872 -59.50 2.63 67.71
N PRO A 873 -59.14 3.75 68.37
CA PRO A 873 -59.00 5.05 67.73
C PRO A 873 -57.99 5.06 66.57
N PRO A 874 -58.18 5.90 65.53
CA PRO A 874 -57.28 5.97 64.37
C PRO A 874 -55.80 6.18 64.72
N ASP A 875 -55.51 7.02 65.72
CA ASP A 875 -54.14 7.30 66.18
C ASP A 875 -53.42 6.02 66.68
N ILE A 876 -54.17 5.10 67.29
CA ILE A 876 -53.62 3.81 67.75
C ILE A 876 -53.29 2.94 66.54
N LEU A 877 -54.16 2.88 65.53
CA LEU A 877 -53.94 2.10 64.30
C LEU A 877 -52.71 2.61 63.52
N VAL A 878 -52.56 3.92 63.36
CA VAL A 878 -51.35 4.52 62.74
C VAL A 878 -50.10 4.19 63.56
N SER A 879 -50.14 4.32 64.89
CA SER A 879 -49.01 3.97 65.76
C SER A 879 -48.66 2.47 65.73
N ALA A 880 -49.65 1.61 65.52
CA ALA A 880 -49.48 0.17 65.35
C ALA A 880 -48.89 -0.17 63.97
N GLY A 881 -49.32 0.53 62.92
CA GLY A 881 -48.77 0.39 61.57
C GLY A 881 -47.28 0.70 61.49
N VAL A 882 -46.83 1.79 62.13
CA VAL A 882 -45.38 2.12 62.22
C VAL A 882 -44.60 1.02 62.95
N ARG A 883 -45.14 0.50 64.07
CA ARG A 883 -44.49 -0.60 64.83
C ARG A 883 -44.48 -1.92 64.08
N ALA A 884 -45.51 -2.20 63.28
CA ALA A 884 -45.54 -3.34 62.37
C ALA A 884 -44.49 -3.18 61.26
N GLN A 885 -44.32 -1.98 60.72
CA GLN A 885 -43.25 -1.71 59.75
C GLN A 885 -41.84 -1.94 60.35
N ASP A 886 -41.59 -1.46 61.58
CA ASP A 886 -40.34 -1.72 62.31
C ASP A 886 -40.12 -3.22 62.55
N LEU A 887 -41.18 -3.94 62.90
CA LEU A 887 -41.20 -5.40 63.13
C LEU A 887 -40.83 -6.18 61.86
N GLY A 888 -41.45 -5.86 60.72
CA GLY A 888 -41.09 -6.44 59.43
C GLY A 888 -39.64 -6.17 59.04
N GLN A 889 -39.10 -4.99 59.40
CA GLN A 889 -37.68 -4.67 59.17
C GLN A 889 -36.74 -5.55 60.01
N ASP A 890 -37.10 -5.88 61.25
CA ASP A 890 -36.26 -6.74 62.10
C ASP A 890 -36.30 -8.21 61.69
N ILE A 891 -37.46 -8.71 61.22
CA ILE A 891 -37.60 -10.04 60.60
C ILE A 891 -36.73 -10.11 59.33
N SER A 892 -36.80 -9.08 58.46
CA SER A 892 -35.98 -9.00 57.24
C SER A 892 -34.48 -9.02 57.55
N LYS A 893 -34.02 -8.21 58.52
CA LYS A 893 -32.62 -8.22 58.97
C LYS A 893 -32.18 -9.56 59.58
N ALA A 894 -33.09 -10.28 60.23
CA ALA A 894 -32.82 -11.62 60.77
C ALA A 894 -32.64 -12.64 59.63
N ARG A 895 -33.42 -12.53 58.55
CA ARG A 895 -33.28 -13.32 57.33
C ARG A 895 -31.96 -13.05 56.60
N GLU A 896 -31.57 -11.79 56.46
CA GLU A 896 -30.29 -11.37 55.88
C GLU A 896 -29.10 -11.98 56.64
N LEU A 897 -29.08 -11.86 57.97
CA LEU A 897 -28.04 -12.45 58.82
C LEU A 897 -28.01 -13.98 58.72
N THR A 898 -29.17 -14.64 58.68
CA THR A 898 -29.25 -16.10 58.52
C THR A 898 -28.74 -16.54 57.14
N THR A 899 -28.98 -15.74 56.09
CA THR A 899 -28.44 -15.97 54.74
C THR A 899 -26.91 -15.82 54.72
N ALA A 900 -26.35 -14.85 55.44
CA ALA A 900 -24.90 -14.70 55.58
C ALA A 900 -24.27 -15.91 56.32
N ILE A 901 -24.91 -16.42 57.37
CA ILE A 901 -24.50 -17.64 58.09
C ILE A 901 -24.52 -18.85 57.14
N GLN A 902 -25.57 -19.02 56.34
CA GLN A 902 -25.68 -20.10 55.34
C GLN A 902 -24.54 -20.04 54.31
N MET A 903 -24.15 -18.85 53.84
CA MET A 903 -23.03 -18.69 52.90
C MET A 903 -21.69 -19.12 53.52
N GLU A 904 -21.40 -18.75 54.77
CA GLU A 904 -20.18 -19.19 55.46
C GLU A 904 -20.18 -20.71 55.71
N TYR A 905 -21.30 -21.32 56.11
CA TYR A 905 -21.36 -22.78 56.25
C TYR A 905 -21.20 -23.52 54.92
N ARG A 906 -21.68 -22.97 53.78
CA ARG A 906 -21.41 -23.53 52.44
C ARG A 906 -19.92 -23.43 52.08
N ARG A 907 -19.22 -22.37 52.51
CA ARG A 907 -17.76 -22.25 52.37
C ARG A 907 -17.03 -23.28 53.24
N LEU A 908 -17.43 -23.45 54.50
CA LEU A 908 -16.81 -24.41 55.43
C LEU A 908 -17.03 -25.87 55.00
N GLU A 909 -18.21 -26.20 54.46
CA GLU A 909 -18.49 -27.52 53.86
C GLU A 909 -17.51 -27.82 52.71
N LYS A 910 -17.41 -26.91 51.73
CA LYS A 910 -16.46 -27.04 50.63
C LYS A 910 -15.02 -27.16 51.15
N GLU A 911 -14.63 -26.36 52.15
CA GLU A 911 -13.28 -26.39 52.71
C GLU A 911 -12.96 -27.75 53.34
N ALA A 912 -13.91 -28.34 54.09
CA ALA A 912 -13.78 -29.69 54.64
C ALA A 912 -13.68 -30.75 53.53
N ARG A 913 -14.53 -30.64 52.48
CA ARG A 913 -14.54 -31.54 51.30
C ARG A 913 -13.23 -31.52 50.51
N PHE A 914 -12.63 -30.34 50.32
CA PHE A 914 -11.35 -30.18 49.64
C PHE A 914 -10.16 -30.62 50.51
N ASN A 915 -10.25 -30.47 51.84
CA ASN A 915 -9.27 -31.01 52.79
C ASN A 915 -9.45 -32.50 53.13
N GLY A 916 -10.47 -33.17 52.60
CA GLY A 916 -10.71 -34.60 52.82
C GLY A 916 -11.23 -34.95 54.23
N ILE A 917 -11.93 -34.03 54.88
CA ILE A 917 -12.48 -34.20 56.24
C ILE A 917 -13.96 -34.65 56.15
N ASP A 918 -14.16 -35.90 55.76
CA ASP A 918 -15.48 -36.47 55.45
C ASP A 918 -16.51 -36.37 56.59
N GLN A 919 -16.09 -36.52 57.85
CA GLN A 919 -17.00 -36.48 59.01
C GLN A 919 -17.58 -35.08 59.20
N THR A 920 -16.72 -34.05 59.22
CA THR A 920 -17.11 -32.65 59.41
C THR A 920 -17.90 -32.13 58.22
N GLN A 921 -17.51 -32.50 56.99
CA GLN A 921 -18.26 -32.17 55.78
C GLN A 921 -19.72 -32.67 55.89
N LYS A 922 -19.91 -33.96 56.17
CA LYS A 922 -21.24 -34.57 56.28
C LYS A 922 -22.08 -33.98 57.41
N ARG A 923 -21.48 -33.59 58.54
CA ARG A 923 -22.15 -32.86 59.61
C ARG A 923 -22.68 -31.51 59.11
N ILE A 924 -21.83 -30.70 58.50
CA ILE A 924 -22.22 -29.37 58.00
C ILE A 924 -23.31 -29.49 56.93
N GLU A 925 -23.18 -30.42 55.99
CA GLU A 925 -24.15 -30.65 54.92
C GLU A 925 -25.52 -31.12 55.46
N ASN A 926 -25.55 -32.21 56.23
CA ASN A 926 -26.79 -32.92 56.56
C ASN A 926 -27.51 -32.38 57.80
N GLU A 927 -26.79 -31.75 58.74
CA GLU A 927 -27.35 -31.28 60.01
C GLU A 927 -27.51 -29.76 60.06
N ILE A 928 -26.56 -29.00 59.49
CA ILE A 928 -26.53 -27.54 59.59
C ILE A 928 -27.16 -26.89 58.35
N LEU A 929 -26.63 -27.17 57.15
CA LEU A 929 -27.07 -26.54 55.91
C LEU A 929 -28.49 -26.96 55.52
N ARG A 930 -28.87 -28.23 55.74
CA ARG A 930 -30.25 -28.68 55.53
C ARG A 930 -31.26 -27.91 56.37
N ASP A 931 -31.01 -27.78 57.67
CA ASP A 931 -31.90 -27.09 58.61
C ASP A 931 -31.91 -25.56 58.34
N LEU A 932 -30.76 -24.95 57.97
CA LEU A 932 -30.69 -23.56 57.51
C LEU A 932 -31.48 -23.31 56.21
N ASN A 933 -31.35 -24.19 55.21
CA ASN A 933 -32.12 -24.10 53.96
C ASN A 933 -33.63 -24.13 54.28
N GLN A 934 -34.08 -25.08 55.12
CA GLN A 934 -35.48 -25.21 55.52
C GLN A 934 -36.01 -23.92 56.20
N ILE A 935 -35.23 -23.33 57.11
CA ILE A 935 -35.59 -22.08 57.78
C ILE A 935 -35.69 -20.92 56.78
N LEU A 936 -34.73 -20.77 55.86
CA LEU A 936 -34.67 -19.67 54.89
C LEU A 936 -35.69 -19.79 53.74
N GLU A 937 -36.03 -21.00 53.32
CA GLU A 937 -36.94 -21.27 52.20
C GLU A 937 -38.40 -21.43 52.64
N THR A 938 -38.66 -21.86 53.89
CA THR A 938 -40.02 -22.13 54.40
C THR A 938 -40.40 -21.20 55.55
N ALA A 939 -39.64 -21.16 56.65
CA ALA A 939 -40.08 -20.51 57.88
C ALA A 939 -40.06 -18.97 57.78
N PHE A 940 -38.98 -18.39 57.22
CA PHE A 940 -38.90 -16.95 57.00
C PHE A 940 -39.98 -16.43 56.03
N PRO A 941 -40.16 -16.98 54.81
CA PRO A 941 -41.18 -16.51 53.88
C PRO A 941 -42.61 -16.60 54.43
N LEU A 942 -42.95 -17.68 55.16
CA LEU A 942 -44.26 -17.84 55.80
C LEU A 942 -44.53 -16.72 56.81
N THR A 943 -43.56 -16.44 57.68
CA THR A 943 -43.66 -15.38 58.71
C THR A 943 -43.68 -13.99 58.09
N GLU A 944 -42.89 -13.75 57.04
CA GLU A 944 -42.92 -12.48 56.29
C GLU A 944 -44.27 -12.25 55.59
N GLU A 945 -44.90 -13.30 55.05
CA GLU A 945 -46.21 -13.22 54.40
C GLU A 945 -47.34 -12.94 55.42
N THR A 946 -47.40 -13.65 56.54
CA THR A 946 -48.39 -13.35 57.60
C THR A 946 -48.22 -11.94 58.13
N HIS A 947 -46.98 -11.54 58.36
CA HIS A 947 -46.68 -10.24 58.92
C HIS A 947 -47.01 -9.10 57.95
N LYS A 948 -46.73 -9.30 56.66
CA LYS A 948 -47.13 -8.38 55.59
C LYS A 948 -48.65 -8.22 55.53
N ASN A 949 -49.41 -9.31 55.64
CA ASN A 949 -50.87 -9.24 55.64
C ASN A 949 -51.41 -8.50 56.89
N PHE A 950 -50.79 -8.70 58.06
CA PHE A 950 -51.08 -7.94 59.28
C PHE A 950 -50.78 -6.44 59.13
N LEU A 951 -49.63 -6.09 58.53
CA LEU A 951 -49.25 -4.71 58.22
C LEU A 951 -50.21 -4.05 57.22
N THR A 952 -50.61 -4.74 56.15
CA THR A 952 -51.54 -4.21 55.13
C THR A 952 -52.87 -3.80 55.75
N ALA A 953 -53.45 -4.63 56.63
CA ALA A 953 -54.69 -4.28 57.33
C ALA A 953 -54.54 -2.99 58.17
N LEU A 954 -53.40 -2.81 58.85
CA LEU A 954 -53.14 -1.60 59.65
C LEU A 954 -52.94 -0.35 58.78
N LEU A 955 -52.28 -0.47 57.62
CA LEU A 955 -52.10 0.64 56.66
C LEU A 955 -53.42 1.07 56.01
N GLU A 956 -54.38 0.17 55.86
CA GLU A 956 -55.76 0.46 55.44
C GLU A 956 -56.61 1.11 56.56
N ASN A 957 -56.02 1.47 57.71
CA ASN A 957 -56.71 1.90 58.93
C ASN A 957 -57.79 0.90 59.41
N ARG A 958 -57.57 -0.40 59.17
CA ARG A 958 -58.46 -1.48 59.60
C ARG A 958 -57.83 -2.23 60.77
N ARG A 959 -58.66 -2.70 61.72
CA ARG A 959 -58.22 -3.70 62.70
C ARG A 959 -57.95 -5.03 61.96
N PRO A 960 -56.78 -5.67 62.14
CA PRO A 960 -56.54 -7.04 61.66
C PRO A 960 -57.48 -8.04 62.34
N GLU A 961 -57.81 -9.13 61.66
CA GLU A 961 -58.64 -10.20 62.23
C GLU A 961 -57.91 -10.95 63.33
N GLU A 962 -58.62 -11.38 64.38
CA GLU A 962 -58.01 -12.06 65.54
C GLU A 962 -57.30 -13.37 65.17
N SER A 963 -57.81 -14.06 64.15
CA SER A 963 -57.18 -15.20 63.48
C SER A 963 -55.81 -14.87 62.87
N LEU A 964 -55.67 -13.70 62.23
CA LEU A 964 -54.44 -13.24 61.61
C LEU A 964 -53.41 -12.79 62.66
N ILE A 965 -53.86 -12.14 63.74
CA ILE A 965 -53.01 -11.76 64.88
C ILE A 965 -52.45 -13.02 65.56
N GLY A 966 -53.31 -14.01 65.84
CA GLY A 966 -52.88 -15.28 66.41
C GLY A 966 -51.95 -16.08 65.48
N LYS A 967 -52.20 -16.03 64.16
CA LYS A 967 -51.33 -16.67 63.18
C LYS A 967 -49.94 -16.02 63.12
N ASP A 968 -49.85 -14.69 63.06
CA ASP A 968 -48.56 -13.98 63.01
C ASP A 968 -47.71 -14.24 64.26
N GLN A 969 -48.36 -14.31 65.44
CA GLN A 969 -47.70 -14.70 66.69
C GLN A 969 -47.22 -16.16 66.68
N SER A 970 -48.04 -17.08 66.16
CA SER A 970 -47.71 -18.51 66.04
C SER A 970 -46.53 -18.74 65.09
N ASP A 971 -46.56 -18.13 63.90
CA ASP A 971 -45.56 -18.36 62.87
C ASP A 971 -44.21 -17.72 63.25
N LEU A 972 -44.21 -16.54 63.88
CA LEU A 972 -43.00 -15.94 64.47
C LEU A 972 -42.43 -16.76 65.63
N GLN A 973 -43.28 -17.32 66.51
CA GLN A 973 -42.83 -18.24 67.57
C GLN A 973 -42.27 -19.54 66.99
N SER A 974 -42.85 -20.06 65.90
CA SER A 974 -42.34 -21.25 65.19
C SER A 974 -40.96 -20.99 64.60
N LEU A 975 -40.76 -19.83 63.94
CA LEU A 975 -39.48 -19.39 63.42
C LEU A 975 -38.42 -19.27 64.54
N ILE A 976 -38.73 -18.61 65.65
CA ILE A 976 -37.84 -18.51 66.82
C ILE A 976 -37.47 -19.91 67.35
N SER A 977 -38.43 -20.82 67.42
CA SER A 977 -38.23 -22.18 67.95
C SER A 977 -37.31 -23.01 67.03
N GLN A 978 -37.46 -22.88 65.71
CA GLN A 978 -36.60 -23.55 64.73
C GLN A 978 -35.16 -23.01 64.75
N VAL A 979 -34.99 -21.68 64.80
CA VAL A 979 -33.67 -21.05 64.91
C VAL A 979 -32.99 -21.40 66.25
N GLN A 980 -33.75 -21.46 67.35
CA GLN A 980 -33.23 -21.87 68.65
C GLN A 980 -32.78 -23.34 68.64
N ALA A 981 -33.58 -24.24 68.05
CA ALA A 981 -33.22 -25.66 67.93
C ALA A 981 -31.95 -25.86 67.08
N LEU A 982 -31.76 -25.09 66.00
CA LEU A 982 -30.51 -25.08 65.24
C LEU A 982 -29.33 -24.60 66.09
N ARG A 983 -29.52 -23.49 66.82
CA ARG A 983 -28.50 -22.89 67.68
C ARG A 983 -28.01 -23.84 68.77
N ASP A 984 -28.92 -24.58 69.41
CA ASP A 984 -28.56 -25.49 70.49
C ASP A 984 -27.83 -26.75 69.97
N LYS A 985 -28.23 -27.30 68.81
CA LYS A 985 -27.45 -28.34 68.11
C LYS A 985 -26.01 -27.92 67.82
N LEU A 986 -25.82 -26.68 67.35
CA LEU A 986 -24.49 -26.13 67.06
C LEU A 986 -23.63 -25.99 68.33
N GLY A 987 -24.23 -25.54 69.44
CA GLY A 987 -23.52 -25.38 70.72
C GLY A 987 -22.95 -26.70 71.26
N GLU A 988 -23.73 -27.77 71.23
CA GLU A 988 -23.26 -29.11 71.61
C GLU A 988 -22.16 -29.61 70.67
N ALA A 989 -22.35 -29.48 69.35
CA ALA A 989 -21.42 -29.95 68.34
C ALA A 989 -20.02 -29.28 68.42
N ILE A 990 -19.96 -27.96 68.65
CA ILE A 990 -18.67 -27.25 68.83
C ILE A 990 -17.96 -27.73 70.10
N SER A 991 -18.69 -27.91 71.20
CA SER A 991 -18.09 -28.33 72.48
C SER A 991 -17.36 -29.67 72.33
N LEU A 992 -17.98 -30.64 71.63
CA LEU A 992 -17.39 -31.95 71.36
C LEU A 992 -16.19 -31.87 70.42
N SER A 993 -16.27 -31.11 69.33
CA SER A 993 -15.14 -31.00 68.38
C SER A 993 -13.94 -30.27 68.98
N LYS A 994 -14.17 -29.25 69.82
CA LYS A 994 -13.12 -28.52 70.55
C LYS A 994 -12.41 -29.42 71.56
N ILE A 995 -13.17 -30.13 72.40
CA ILE A 995 -12.62 -31.09 73.37
C ILE A 995 -11.83 -32.19 72.65
N ARG A 996 -12.32 -32.73 71.53
CA ARG A 996 -11.61 -33.71 70.72
C ARG A 996 -10.28 -33.18 70.18
N GLY A 997 -10.26 -32.00 69.57
CA GLY A 997 -9.03 -31.40 69.03
C GLY A 997 -8.00 -31.04 70.11
N GLU A 998 -8.45 -30.61 71.29
CA GLU A 998 -7.58 -30.37 72.45
C GLU A 998 -7.00 -31.68 73.03
N LEU A 999 -7.82 -32.74 73.14
CA LEU A 999 -7.36 -34.08 73.57
C LEU A 999 -6.34 -34.67 72.59
N GLU A 1000 -6.61 -34.62 71.28
CA GLU A 1000 -5.70 -35.13 70.25
C GLU A 1000 -4.34 -34.40 70.27
N ARG A 1001 -4.33 -33.07 70.53
CA ARG A 1001 -3.11 -32.28 70.75
C ARG A 1001 -2.36 -32.68 72.03
N LEU A 1002 -3.06 -32.97 73.13
CA LEU A 1002 -2.44 -33.40 74.39
C LEU A 1002 -1.82 -34.81 74.28
N VAL A 1003 -2.51 -35.74 73.63
CA VAL A 1003 -1.99 -37.10 73.35
C VAL A 1003 -0.73 -37.02 72.47
N THR A 1004 -0.79 -36.21 71.41
CA THR A 1004 0.34 -35.86 70.53
C THR A 1004 1.55 -35.36 71.35
N GLN A 1005 1.34 -34.42 72.26
CA GLN A 1005 2.41 -33.86 73.10
C GLN A 1005 3.01 -34.90 74.07
N GLN A 1006 2.19 -35.79 74.64
CA GLN A 1006 2.69 -36.90 75.48
C GLN A 1006 3.51 -37.91 74.68
N GLN A 1007 3.09 -38.28 73.47
CA GLN A 1007 3.82 -39.23 72.63
C GLN A 1007 5.21 -38.73 72.22
N GLN A 1008 5.37 -37.43 71.92
CA GLN A 1008 6.68 -36.82 71.70
C GLN A 1008 7.55 -36.90 72.96
N SER A 1009 6.98 -36.55 74.11
CA SER A 1009 7.68 -36.56 75.39
C SER A 1009 8.16 -37.98 75.76
N GLY A 1010 7.34 -39.00 75.52
CA GLY A 1010 7.69 -40.41 75.72
C GLY A 1010 8.85 -40.87 74.83
N LYS A 1011 8.77 -40.63 73.50
CA LYS A 1011 9.82 -41.01 72.55
C LYS A 1011 11.16 -40.30 72.84
N ILE A 1012 11.12 -39.05 73.30
CA ILE A 1012 12.32 -38.31 73.74
C ILE A 1012 12.92 -38.96 75.00
N LEU A 1013 12.10 -39.30 76.00
CA LEU A 1013 12.57 -39.95 77.22
C LEU A 1013 13.16 -41.34 76.96
N GLU A 1014 12.52 -42.14 76.10
CA GLU A 1014 13.00 -43.47 75.71
C GLU A 1014 14.35 -43.42 74.97
N ASN A 1015 14.49 -42.49 74.01
CA ASN A 1015 15.77 -42.26 73.32
C ASN A 1015 16.86 -41.76 74.27
N ILE A 1016 16.54 -40.86 75.22
CA ILE A 1016 17.49 -40.41 76.26
C ILE A 1016 17.91 -41.61 77.13
N GLN A 1017 16.95 -42.41 77.60
CA GLN A 1017 17.23 -43.56 78.45
C GLN A 1017 18.11 -44.58 77.73
N LYS A 1018 17.81 -44.90 76.47
CA LYS A 1018 18.59 -45.85 75.65
C LYS A 1018 20.01 -45.36 75.40
N ASN A 1019 20.18 -44.11 74.95
CA ASN A 1019 21.49 -43.52 74.69
C ASN A 1019 22.36 -43.38 75.95
N VAL A 1020 21.75 -43.07 77.11
CA VAL A 1020 22.44 -43.05 78.41
C VAL A 1020 22.85 -44.47 78.84
N LEU A 1021 21.97 -45.47 78.67
CA LEU A 1021 22.30 -46.87 78.96
C LEU A 1021 23.46 -47.37 78.08
N GLU A 1022 23.42 -47.09 76.78
CA GLU A 1022 24.47 -47.50 75.86
C GLU A 1022 25.82 -46.87 76.22
N ARG A 1023 25.87 -45.55 76.48
CA ARG A 1023 27.12 -44.87 76.88
C ARG A 1023 27.70 -45.34 78.22
N LEU A 1024 26.87 -45.75 79.18
CA LEU A 1024 27.32 -46.35 80.44
C LEU A 1024 27.92 -47.77 80.28
N ARG A 1025 27.71 -48.39 79.12
CA ARG A 1025 28.13 -49.76 78.80
C ARG A 1025 29.28 -49.84 77.78
N MET A 1026 29.87 -48.72 77.36
CA MET A 1026 30.98 -48.72 76.39
C MET A 1026 32.34 -48.71 77.10
N PRO A 1027 33.24 -49.68 76.87
CA PRO A 1027 34.59 -49.60 77.40
C PRO A 1027 35.36 -48.40 76.84
N VAL A 1028 36.15 -47.74 77.68
CA VAL A 1028 36.94 -46.55 77.35
C VAL A 1028 38.42 -46.88 77.46
N ILE A 1029 39.13 -46.87 76.32
CA ILE A 1029 40.59 -46.98 76.29
C ILE A 1029 41.19 -45.61 76.68
N ALA A 1030 42.22 -45.60 77.52
CA ALA A 1030 42.94 -44.39 77.89
C ALA A 1030 44.03 -44.03 76.86
N THR A 1031 44.23 -42.73 76.64
CA THR A 1031 45.36 -42.20 75.88
C THR A 1031 46.65 -42.35 76.67
N ILE A 1032 47.69 -42.91 76.04
CA ILE A 1032 49.02 -43.07 76.64
C ILE A 1032 50.02 -42.05 76.06
N PRO A 1033 51.12 -41.73 76.78
CA PRO A 1033 52.20 -40.91 76.23
C PRO A 1033 52.91 -41.58 75.03
N THR A 1034 53.59 -40.77 74.22
CA THR A 1034 54.31 -41.20 73.01
C THR A 1034 55.27 -42.36 73.27
N VAL A 1035 55.17 -43.43 72.46
CA VAL A 1035 56.00 -44.63 72.58
C VAL A 1035 57.29 -44.48 71.77
N GLU A 1036 58.45 -44.55 72.42
CA GLU A 1036 59.74 -44.54 71.74
C GLU A 1036 60.24 -45.97 71.40
N LEU A 1037 60.87 -46.12 70.23
CA LEU A 1037 61.46 -47.35 69.68
C LEU A 1037 62.80 -47.04 69.00
N ALA A 1038 63.77 -47.95 69.02
CA ALA A 1038 64.93 -47.93 68.12
C ALA A 1038 64.64 -48.67 66.79
N GLN A 1039 65.42 -48.40 65.75
CA GLN A 1039 65.32 -49.11 64.45
C GLN A 1039 65.36 -50.64 64.62
N GLY A 1040 64.37 -51.34 64.07
CA GLY A 1040 64.22 -52.80 64.20
C GLY A 1040 63.75 -53.32 65.56
N GLU A 1041 63.56 -52.47 66.58
CA GLU A 1041 63.12 -52.88 67.91
C GLU A 1041 61.66 -53.38 67.92
N LYS A 1042 61.40 -54.42 68.73
CA LYS A 1042 60.04 -54.86 69.09
C LYS A 1042 59.72 -54.45 70.51
N LYS A 1043 58.56 -53.84 70.72
CA LYS A 1043 58.10 -53.38 72.05
C LYS A 1043 56.61 -53.62 72.22
N THR A 1044 56.24 -54.18 73.37
CA THR A 1044 54.84 -54.34 73.77
C THR A 1044 54.32 -53.03 74.36
N VAL A 1045 53.23 -52.53 73.81
CA VAL A 1045 52.53 -51.33 74.28
C VAL A 1045 51.27 -51.76 75.03
N LYS A 1046 50.94 -51.00 76.07
CA LYS A 1046 49.87 -51.29 77.02
C LYS A 1046 49.00 -50.04 77.20
N ASN A 1047 47.81 -50.04 76.61
CA ASN A 1047 46.82 -48.97 76.78
C ASN A 1047 45.82 -49.37 77.87
N PRO A 1048 45.68 -48.64 78.98
CA PRO A 1048 44.66 -48.94 79.99
C PRO A 1048 43.25 -48.93 79.40
N LEU A 1049 42.41 -49.84 79.86
CA LEU A 1049 41.03 -50.03 79.43
C LEU A 1049 40.12 -49.98 80.67
N ASN A 1050 39.14 -49.08 80.66
CA ASN A 1050 38.07 -49.06 81.67
C ASN A 1050 36.82 -49.69 81.06
N TRP A 1051 36.43 -50.86 81.57
CA TRP A 1051 35.31 -51.65 81.05
C TRP A 1051 33.92 -51.01 81.24
N LEU A 1052 33.77 -50.09 82.20
CA LEU A 1052 32.45 -49.62 82.67
C LEU A 1052 31.49 -50.80 82.91
N ALA A 1053 30.22 -50.72 82.50
CA ALA A 1053 29.22 -51.78 82.65
C ALA A 1053 29.06 -52.64 81.38
N PHE A 1054 30.16 -52.99 80.70
CA PHE A 1054 30.13 -53.75 79.44
C PHE A 1054 29.88 -55.25 79.65
N ASP A 1055 28.69 -55.72 79.28
CA ASP A 1055 28.25 -57.14 79.39
C ASP A 1055 28.74 -58.03 78.20
N GLY A 1056 29.91 -57.73 77.59
CA GLY A 1056 30.38 -58.40 76.37
C GLY A 1056 31.59 -59.31 76.58
N ASN A 1057 31.44 -60.62 76.39
CA ASN A 1057 32.50 -61.63 76.61
C ASN A 1057 33.82 -61.45 75.79
N VAL A 1058 33.85 -60.55 74.80
CA VAL A 1058 34.99 -60.37 73.87
C VAL A 1058 35.05 -58.92 73.40
N TYR A 1059 36.11 -58.18 73.77
CA TYR A 1059 36.38 -56.83 73.27
C TYR A 1059 37.49 -56.85 72.21
N LYS A 1060 37.24 -56.30 71.03
CA LYS A 1060 38.21 -56.32 69.92
C LYS A 1060 38.70 -54.92 69.60
N VAL A 1061 39.99 -54.77 69.34
CA VAL A 1061 40.59 -53.52 68.89
C VAL A 1061 41.35 -53.78 67.60
N LYS A 1062 40.96 -53.10 66.53
CA LYS A 1062 41.67 -53.09 65.24
C LYS A 1062 42.68 -51.96 65.23
N PHE A 1063 43.79 -52.15 64.53
CA PHE A 1063 44.84 -51.13 64.42
C PHE A 1063 45.01 -50.73 62.96
N GLU A 1064 44.82 -49.45 62.69
CA GLU A 1064 45.10 -48.86 61.39
C GLU A 1064 46.55 -48.35 61.39
N ALA A 1065 47.38 -48.96 60.54
CA ALA A 1065 48.79 -48.58 60.38
C ALA A 1065 48.92 -47.26 59.59
N PRO A 1066 49.89 -46.38 59.93
CA PRO A 1066 50.10 -45.14 59.20
C PRO A 1066 50.57 -45.39 57.76
N ALA A 1067 49.90 -44.75 56.81
CA ALA A 1067 50.22 -44.87 55.39
C ALA A 1067 51.67 -44.43 55.08
N GLY A 1068 52.51 -45.38 54.68
CA GLY A 1068 53.92 -45.15 54.34
C GLY A 1068 54.94 -45.36 55.47
N GLY A 1069 54.51 -45.69 56.69
CA GLY A 1069 55.40 -46.05 57.80
C GLY A 1069 55.80 -47.53 57.78
N GLU A 1070 57.07 -47.83 58.10
CA GLU A 1070 57.55 -49.22 58.24
C GLU A 1070 57.26 -49.82 59.63
N VAL A 1071 56.49 -49.14 60.48
CA VAL A 1071 56.05 -49.65 61.79
C VAL A 1071 54.97 -50.69 61.59
N LYS A 1072 55.25 -51.95 61.95
CA LYS A 1072 54.28 -53.05 61.88
C LYS A 1072 53.47 -53.12 63.17
N VAL A 1073 52.15 -53.25 63.00
CA VAL A 1073 51.13 -53.38 64.05
C VAL A 1073 50.31 -54.66 63.80
N PRO A 1074 49.74 -55.32 64.83
CA PRO A 1074 48.78 -56.40 64.63
C PRO A 1074 47.49 -55.87 64.02
N ALA A 1075 46.84 -56.63 63.13
CA ALA A 1075 45.62 -56.18 62.45
C ALA A 1075 44.41 -56.06 63.41
N GLU A 1076 44.28 -56.98 64.36
CA GLU A 1076 43.24 -57.02 65.39
C GLU A 1076 43.82 -57.68 66.65
N VAL A 1077 43.53 -57.12 67.83
CA VAL A 1077 43.78 -57.73 69.13
C VAL A 1077 42.45 -57.97 69.82
N THR A 1078 42.32 -59.14 70.45
CA THR A 1078 41.18 -59.48 71.29
C THR A 1078 41.59 -59.37 72.75
N VAL A 1079 40.86 -58.58 73.52
CA VAL A 1079 41.01 -58.38 74.96
C VAL A 1079 39.89 -59.17 75.65
N ALA A 1080 40.29 -60.05 76.57
CA ALA A 1080 39.37 -60.76 77.44
C ALA A 1080 38.98 -59.88 78.63
N ASP A 1081 37.81 -60.15 79.19
CA ASP A 1081 37.16 -59.41 80.30
C ASP A 1081 37.97 -59.41 81.61
N ASP A 1082 38.97 -60.28 81.74
CA ASP A 1082 39.93 -60.32 82.85
C ASP A 1082 41.09 -59.31 82.75
N LYS A 1083 41.16 -58.51 81.68
CA LYS A 1083 42.30 -57.60 81.41
C LYS A 1083 41.90 -56.15 81.21
N ASP A 1084 42.21 -55.31 82.20
CA ASP A 1084 42.05 -53.84 82.16
C ASP A 1084 43.04 -53.11 81.22
N VAL A 1085 43.58 -53.79 80.20
CA VAL A 1085 44.65 -53.27 79.33
C VAL A 1085 44.56 -53.88 77.92
N VAL A 1086 44.58 -53.03 76.89
CA VAL A 1086 44.82 -53.43 75.51
C VAL A 1086 46.33 -53.57 75.29
N GLU A 1087 46.82 -54.79 75.13
CA GLU A 1087 48.25 -55.10 74.94
C GLU A 1087 48.54 -55.49 73.49
N TYR A 1088 49.54 -54.86 72.85
CA TYR A 1088 49.89 -55.11 71.45
C TYR A 1088 51.37 -54.88 71.17
N GLU A 1089 51.95 -55.63 70.24
CA GLU A 1089 53.35 -55.46 69.83
C GLU A 1089 53.50 -54.44 68.70
N LEU A 1090 54.47 -53.55 68.85
CA LEU A 1090 54.97 -52.68 67.78
C LEU A 1090 56.35 -53.16 67.34
N THR A 1091 56.56 -53.30 66.03
CA THR A 1091 57.89 -53.50 65.45
C THR A 1091 58.28 -52.26 64.65
N ALA A 1092 59.37 -51.60 65.00
CA ALA A 1092 59.92 -50.50 64.22
C ALA A 1092 60.59 -51.01 62.93
N GLY A 1093 60.47 -50.24 61.86
CA GLY A 1093 61.23 -50.46 60.62
C GLY A 1093 62.59 -49.78 60.61
N ASN A 1094 63.15 -49.60 59.41
CA ASN A 1094 64.50 -49.03 59.22
C ASN A 1094 64.48 -47.50 59.04
N LYS A 1095 63.31 -46.87 59.10
CA LYS A 1095 63.13 -45.42 58.95
C LYS A 1095 62.82 -44.77 60.30
N SER A 1096 63.72 -43.91 60.77
CA SER A 1096 63.51 -43.01 61.90
C SER A 1096 62.42 -41.98 61.58
N GLY A 1097 61.50 -41.72 62.51
CA GLY A 1097 60.38 -40.80 62.31
C GLY A 1097 59.30 -40.89 63.38
N GLU A 1098 58.37 -39.94 63.38
CA GLU A 1098 57.15 -40.00 64.20
C GLU A 1098 55.96 -40.52 63.36
N TYR A 1099 55.20 -41.43 63.97
CA TYR A 1099 54.15 -42.22 63.33
C TYR A 1099 52.92 -42.27 64.26
N THR A 1100 51.71 -42.16 63.71
CA THR A 1100 50.47 -42.29 64.48
C THR A 1100 49.77 -43.59 64.13
N ILE A 1101 49.38 -44.36 65.14
CA ILE A 1101 48.61 -45.60 65.01
C ILE A 1101 47.22 -45.33 65.56
N LYS A 1102 46.18 -45.71 64.82
CA LYS A 1102 44.79 -45.49 65.23
C LYS A 1102 44.17 -46.81 65.69
N LEU A 1103 43.78 -46.85 66.96
CA LEU A 1103 43.08 -47.95 67.61
C LEU A 1103 41.59 -47.76 67.39
N VAL A 1104 40.95 -48.72 66.72
CA VAL A 1104 39.52 -48.73 66.41
C VAL A 1104 38.87 -49.88 67.20
N PRO A 1105 38.26 -49.61 68.36
CA PRO A 1105 37.59 -50.65 69.14
C PRO A 1105 36.30 -51.12 68.45
N SER A 1106 35.86 -52.34 68.78
CA SER A 1106 34.59 -52.90 68.30
C SER A 1106 33.36 -52.17 68.85
N VAL A 1107 33.52 -51.52 70.02
CA VAL A 1107 32.51 -50.68 70.68
C VAL A 1107 33.26 -49.52 71.35
N GLY A 1108 32.83 -48.28 71.11
CA GLY A 1108 33.47 -47.06 71.64
C GLY A 1108 34.18 -46.21 70.58
N ASN A 1109 34.81 -45.12 71.00
CA ASN A 1109 35.44 -44.14 70.11
C ASN A 1109 36.89 -44.58 69.73
N PRO A 1110 37.33 -44.36 68.47
CA PRO A 1110 38.72 -44.57 68.08
C PRO A 1110 39.70 -43.64 68.80
N ILE A 1111 40.91 -44.12 69.07
CA ILE A 1111 41.96 -43.39 69.79
C ILE A 1111 43.28 -43.46 69.03
N GLU A 1112 44.04 -42.38 69.03
CA GLU A 1112 45.34 -42.28 68.36
C GLU A 1112 46.48 -42.43 69.35
N VAL A 1113 47.44 -43.30 69.04
CA VAL A 1113 48.67 -43.51 69.79
C VAL A 1113 49.86 -43.07 68.94
N ARG A 1114 50.70 -42.20 69.48
CA ARG A 1114 51.89 -41.67 68.81
C ARG A 1114 53.12 -42.53 69.12
N VAL A 1115 53.94 -42.78 68.10
CA VAL A 1115 55.12 -43.64 68.15
C VAL A 1115 56.29 -42.91 67.51
N LYS A 1116 57.47 -42.97 68.13
CA LYS A 1116 58.69 -42.31 67.67
C LYS A 1116 59.81 -43.33 67.49
N VAL A 1117 60.22 -43.55 66.24
CA VAL A 1117 61.37 -44.40 65.90
C VAL A 1117 62.63 -43.52 65.86
N LYS A 1118 63.60 -43.84 66.72
CA LYS A 1118 64.93 -43.23 66.82
C LYS A 1118 65.92 -43.94 65.90
#